data_AF-A0A0B3W1V6-F1
#
_entry.id   AF-A0A0B3W1V6-F1
#
_cell.length_a   1.000
_cell.length_b   1.000
_cell.length_c   1.000
_cell.angle_alpha   90.00
_cell.angle_beta   90.00
_cell.angle_gamma   90.00
#
_symmetry.space_group_name_H-M   'P 1'
#
loop_
_entity.id
_entity.type
_entity.pdbx_description
1 polymer ?
#
loop_
_entity_poly.entity_id
_entity_poly.type
_entity_poly.pdbx_seq_one_letter_code
_entity_poly.pdbx_strand_id
1 'polypeptide(L)'
;MKTLRQACTPRESVFDDNTRDDVLEITDLIQGRIDPNEFFNENFVTEGMKLLVETAFKRFHGKSSSGLIKLTQSMGGGKTHNMISLALLAKYPQVRDKVLGDMFKDSYLGQVKVVGFTGRESDAEFGIWGAIAEQLGKKDQLRDYYSPLQAPGQTAWVNLLKGEPLLILLDEIPPYLVNAKSRAIGDSNLSVVTITALANLFNALGKEELSNVCVVISDLKATYESGSEQLQSTFKELEGEVSRSALNIEPVGTNSDDVYNILRKRLFETIPSDEDIVDIANAYKNAVSEAKQMGYTNTSPEQIFIGVKDSYPFHPSLKDLYARFRENPGFQQTRGLIRLMRVIVSQIYTNKKADSKYIINPYDMDLNDNNMLAQIKEIKSSLTNAISHDIQANGKGIAEEIDNEMNETNMSDLSKLILVASLADVPHAILGLTESEIIGYLAEPEKDITRIKKSLQDFTLKAWYINSTDNGKLYFQNTKNMIAELNTLIESYDNDAAKKELRVFLEDKFKPTKNTCYQYVKVFPAIDEIKLEQDKVTLVLFEPNSKTKGLSKDLEDFYEYTKYKNRVMFLSGNKDTMDKLLQSSKEFRGMKKIISDMDKERTAKNNPQYEQAQDKLDKIKLSILQASRETFSKIYYPSSKGLISADFLMEFKENNYDGEEQIIKVLTDRKKFEKDVSGDMFRKKCEDRIFTQKEMRFIDIKERAATNGVWQWHIPSALDSLKNDMINKDIWRENGGYIQKGPFIEKTQVIIKETYRDPDTGEVTLNIKNRYGDKVYYDIDATPTTGSMEITDLDNFKTKELKLNFLCIDSSGVNETGDVYKWNNKIELKYREFTKDNNRYMELKAIPEATIKYTTDGSNPKDHGGIYDEEFTIPKNTTYILAIAEKNGIESNQLNIKIEKDKDAGATIEINKKEPLTLLSNVKINETAGVYKEIDRLKKFNVKISDISAYMSTDEDSDKWIEINIGKSAKIEASKLESEIQNIRGNLLNGNKVDITLDYRQSYYESGQSFLDMVADKKMTLGDFKEGEIEQ
;
A
#
# COMPACT_ATOMS: atom_id res chain seq x y z
N MET A 1 -52.02 -24.23 37.47
CA MET A 1 -51.18 -23.13 38.00
C MET A 1 -51.79 -21.81 37.56
N LYS A 2 -51.73 -20.76 38.38
CA LYS A 2 -52.22 -19.43 37.99
C LYS A 2 -51.17 -18.71 37.16
N THR A 3 -51.59 -18.08 36.07
CA THR A 3 -50.69 -17.24 35.24
C THR A 3 -50.45 -15.90 35.94
N LEU A 4 -49.44 -15.13 35.50
CA LEU A 4 -49.14 -13.81 36.07
C LEU A 4 -50.37 -12.90 36.06
N ARG A 5 -51.16 -12.92 34.98
CA ARG A 5 -52.41 -12.14 34.86
C ARG A 5 -53.43 -12.49 35.95
N GLN A 6 -53.50 -13.76 36.35
CA GLN A 6 -54.43 -14.27 37.35
C GLN A 6 -53.91 -14.11 38.79
N ALA A 7 -52.60 -14.15 38.96
CA ALA A 7 -51.95 -14.18 40.28
C ALA A 7 -51.54 -12.80 40.79
N CYS A 8 -51.14 -11.88 39.91
CA CYS A 8 -50.54 -10.60 40.27
C CYS A 8 -51.25 -9.42 39.60
N THR A 9 -51.51 -8.36 40.36
CA THR A 9 -52.06 -7.09 39.85
C THR A 9 -50.98 -6.01 39.93
N PRO A 10 -50.41 -5.55 38.80
CA PRO A 10 -49.48 -4.42 38.79
C PRO A 10 -50.19 -3.14 39.24
N ARG A 11 -49.46 -2.23 39.87
CA ARG A 11 -49.98 -0.90 40.24
C ARG A 11 -50.25 -0.05 39.00
N GLU A 12 -51.18 0.90 39.08
CA GLU A 12 -51.44 1.85 37.98
C GLU A 12 -50.19 2.64 37.57
N SER A 13 -49.35 3.00 38.56
CA SER A 13 -48.09 3.68 38.31
C SER A 13 -47.16 2.89 37.40
N VAL A 14 -47.25 1.56 37.29
CA VAL A 14 -46.41 0.78 36.35
C VAL A 14 -46.61 1.20 34.89
N PHE A 15 -47.81 1.68 34.54
CA PHE A 15 -48.21 1.98 33.16
C PHE A 15 -48.07 3.46 32.76
N ASP A 16 -47.67 4.34 33.69
CA ASP A 16 -47.57 5.78 33.42
C ASP A 16 -46.13 6.23 33.08
N ASP A 17 -45.82 6.45 31.81
CA ASP A 17 -44.47 6.87 31.38
C ASP A 17 -43.97 8.19 32.03
N ASN A 18 -44.87 9.02 32.59
CA ASN A 18 -44.52 10.29 33.23
C ASN A 18 -44.22 10.20 34.73
N THR A 19 -44.50 9.07 35.38
CA THR A 19 -44.13 8.89 36.79
C THR A 19 -42.62 8.80 36.85
N ARG A 20 -41.96 9.94 37.05
CA ARG A 20 -40.59 9.97 37.55
C ARG A 20 -40.63 9.19 38.87
N ASP A 21 -39.68 8.29 39.07
CA ASP A 21 -39.38 7.81 40.42
C ASP A 21 -38.89 9.05 41.19
N ASP A 22 -39.83 9.82 41.72
CA ASP A 22 -39.57 11.14 42.27
C ASP A 22 -38.48 11.00 43.32
N VAL A 23 -37.38 11.70 43.07
CA VAL A 23 -36.28 11.78 44.03
C VAL A 23 -36.79 12.65 45.15
N LEU A 24 -37.46 12.03 46.13
CA LEU A 24 -37.91 12.71 47.33
C LEU A 24 -36.71 13.38 47.98
N GLU A 25 -36.81 14.68 48.21
CA GLU A 25 -35.76 15.47 48.85
C GLU A 25 -36.09 15.71 50.32
N ILE A 26 -35.06 16.00 51.12
CA ILE A 26 -35.26 16.40 52.53
C ILE A 26 -36.07 17.70 52.63
N THR A 27 -36.01 18.55 51.61
CA THR A 27 -36.82 19.78 51.52
C THR A 27 -38.31 19.48 51.49
N ASP A 28 -38.76 18.46 50.75
CA ASP A 28 -40.16 18.02 50.72
C ASP A 28 -40.66 17.55 52.09
N LEU A 29 -39.79 16.85 52.83
CA LEU A 29 -40.06 16.42 54.22
C LEU A 29 -40.22 17.62 55.16
N ILE A 30 -39.30 18.59 55.09
CA ILE A 30 -39.31 19.78 55.96
C ILE A 30 -40.57 20.62 55.69
N GLN A 31 -40.96 20.76 54.42
CA GLN A 31 -42.14 21.51 54.01
C GLN A 31 -43.45 20.74 54.18
N GLY A 32 -43.40 19.47 54.61
CA GLY A 32 -44.58 18.65 54.87
C GLY A 32 -45.34 18.21 53.62
N ARG A 33 -44.65 18.07 52.48
CA ARG A 33 -45.24 17.64 51.20
C ARG A 33 -45.36 16.12 51.03
N ILE A 34 -44.88 15.33 52.01
CA ILE A 34 -44.85 13.87 51.94
C ILE A 34 -45.96 13.28 52.81
N ASP A 35 -46.90 12.53 52.22
CA ASP A 35 -47.87 11.73 52.98
C ASP A 35 -47.21 10.46 53.54
N PRO A 36 -47.21 10.24 54.86
CA PRO A 36 -46.55 9.08 55.44
C PRO A 36 -47.19 7.73 55.10
N ASN A 37 -48.52 7.67 54.94
CA ASN A 37 -49.20 6.40 54.68
C ASN A 37 -48.98 5.96 53.24
N GLU A 38 -49.08 6.89 52.29
CA GLU A 38 -48.77 6.65 50.88
C GLU A 38 -47.32 6.22 50.70
N PHE A 39 -46.39 6.93 51.37
CA PHE A 39 -44.97 6.60 51.34
C PHE A 39 -44.70 5.15 51.79
N PHE A 40 -45.23 4.69 52.93
CA PHE A 40 -44.98 3.32 53.40
C PHE A 40 -45.81 2.25 52.66
N ASN A 41 -46.84 2.64 51.90
CA ASN A 41 -47.59 1.68 51.10
C ASN A 41 -46.82 1.21 49.85
N GLU A 42 -45.90 2.03 49.34
CA GLU A 42 -45.06 1.71 48.18
C GLU A 42 -43.62 1.35 48.52
N ASN A 43 -43.19 1.62 49.76
CA ASN A 43 -41.81 1.40 50.18
C ASN A 43 -41.67 0.23 51.15
N PHE A 44 -40.77 -0.69 50.82
CA PHE A 44 -40.45 -1.83 51.67
C PHE A 44 -39.46 -1.43 52.77
N VAL A 45 -39.71 -1.89 54.00
CA VAL A 45 -38.81 -1.66 55.15
C VAL A 45 -37.70 -2.71 55.12
N THR A 46 -36.54 -2.31 54.60
CA THR A 46 -35.34 -3.16 54.51
C THR A 46 -34.74 -3.46 55.88
N GLU A 47 -33.90 -4.48 55.97
CA GLU A 47 -33.18 -4.80 57.21
C GLU A 47 -32.26 -3.64 57.66
N GLY A 48 -31.61 -2.97 56.71
CA GLY A 48 -30.81 -1.76 56.98
C GLY A 48 -31.64 -0.61 57.54
N MET A 49 -32.87 -0.43 57.04
CA MET A 49 -33.81 0.57 57.56
C MET A 49 -34.25 0.23 58.98
N LYS A 50 -34.54 -1.04 59.29
CA LYS A 50 -34.88 -1.46 60.66
C LYS A 50 -33.76 -1.15 61.63
N LEU A 51 -32.51 -1.44 61.26
CA LEU A 51 -31.34 -1.14 62.08
C LEU A 51 -31.15 0.37 62.31
N LEU A 52 -31.36 1.19 61.29
CA LEU A 52 -31.32 2.65 61.38
C LEU A 52 -32.36 3.17 62.38
N VAL A 53 -33.61 2.71 62.24
CA VAL A 53 -34.71 3.08 63.12
C VAL A 53 -34.43 2.63 64.54
N GLU A 54 -34.02 1.38 64.75
CA GLU A 54 -33.70 0.85 66.07
C GLU A 54 -32.60 1.66 66.77
N THR A 55 -31.54 2.01 66.05
CA THR A 55 -30.42 2.78 66.60
C THR A 55 -30.84 4.20 66.98
N ALA A 56 -31.53 4.90 66.08
CA ALA A 56 -32.00 6.27 66.33
C ALA A 56 -32.99 6.31 67.50
N PHE A 57 -33.91 5.35 67.59
CA PHE A 57 -34.87 5.27 68.68
C PHE A 57 -34.21 4.92 70.01
N LYS A 58 -33.23 4.01 70.06
CA LYS A 58 -32.43 3.77 71.27
C LYS A 58 -31.75 5.06 71.74
N ARG A 59 -31.27 5.90 70.81
CA ARG A 59 -30.71 7.22 71.12
C ARG A 59 -31.77 8.16 71.70
N PHE A 60 -32.95 8.28 71.10
CA PHE A 60 -34.02 9.14 71.65
C PHE A 60 -34.46 8.75 73.07
N HIS A 61 -34.35 7.47 73.44
CA HIS A 61 -34.61 6.98 74.79
C HIS A 61 -33.44 7.15 75.78
N GLY A 62 -32.31 7.73 75.34
CA GLY A 62 -31.09 7.85 76.16
C GLY A 62 -30.36 6.52 76.41
N LYS A 63 -30.68 5.46 75.65
CA LYS A 63 -30.13 4.10 75.81
C LYS A 63 -28.94 3.80 74.89
N SER A 64 -28.53 4.76 74.05
CA SER A 64 -27.40 4.64 73.12
C SER A 64 -26.38 5.75 73.34
N SER A 65 -25.10 5.38 73.41
CA SER A 65 -23.97 6.32 73.53
C SER A 65 -23.60 7.01 72.21
N SER A 66 -23.88 6.39 71.06
CA SER A 66 -23.62 6.98 69.74
C SER A 66 -24.79 7.85 69.29
N GLY A 67 -24.54 9.14 69.11
CA GLY A 67 -25.51 10.12 68.61
C GLY A 67 -25.37 10.43 67.11
N LEU A 68 -24.39 9.84 66.42
CA LEU A 68 -24.10 10.09 65.01
C LEU A 68 -24.23 8.79 64.22
N ILE A 69 -25.01 8.81 63.16
CA ILE A 69 -25.20 7.68 62.24
C ILE A 69 -24.76 8.12 60.85
N LYS A 70 -23.82 7.38 60.24
CA LYS A 70 -23.39 7.60 58.85
C LYS A 70 -24.08 6.57 57.97
N LEU A 71 -24.87 7.03 57.00
CA LEU A 71 -25.40 6.19 55.94
C LEU A 71 -24.33 6.02 54.87
N THR A 72 -23.67 4.87 54.88
CA THR A 72 -22.68 4.53 53.86
C THR A 72 -23.36 4.22 52.54
N GLN A 73 -22.60 4.29 51.45
CA GLN A 73 -23.11 3.98 50.13
C GLN A 73 -23.53 2.51 50.05
N SER A 74 -24.84 2.26 50.19
CA SER A 74 -25.50 1.04 49.75
C SER A 74 -26.09 1.23 48.37
N MET A 75 -26.10 0.14 47.62
CA MET A 75 -26.78 -0.12 46.35
C MET A 75 -27.54 1.07 45.70
N GLY A 76 -26.82 2.10 45.22
CA GLY A 76 -27.30 3.32 44.54
C GLY A 76 -28.78 3.67 44.72
N GLY A 77 -29.03 4.60 45.65
CA GLY A 77 -30.37 5.05 46.03
C GLY A 77 -30.80 4.40 47.34
N GLY A 78 -31.19 5.22 48.32
CA GLY A 78 -31.66 4.72 49.61
C GLY A 78 -31.31 5.59 50.80
N LYS A 79 -30.27 6.43 50.74
CA LYS A 79 -29.84 7.27 51.89
C LYS A 79 -30.89 8.31 52.26
N THR A 80 -31.18 9.24 51.35
CA THR A 80 -32.25 10.24 51.49
C THR A 80 -33.58 9.56 51.79
N HIS A 81 -33.87 8.46 51.10
CA HIS A 81 -35.07 7.66 51.35
C HIS A 81 -35.15 7.16 52.80
N ASN A 82 -34.08 6.54 53.33
CA ASN A 82 -34.03 6.06 54.71
C ASN A 82 -34.06 7.19 55.74
N MET A 83 -33.43 8.33 55.43
CA MET A 83 -33.51 9.53 56.25
C MET A 83 -34.94 10.05 56.33
N ILE A 84 -35.65 10.09 55.21
CA ILE A 84 -37.08 10.45 55.14
C ILE A 84 -37.91 9.40 55.90
N SER A 85 -37.68 8.11 55.69
CA SER A 85 -38.41 7.05 56.39
C SER A 85 -38.26 7.18 57.91
N LEU A 86 -37.02 7.35 58.39
CA LEU A 86 -36.75 7.58 59.81
C LEU A 86 -37.46 8.82 60.32
N ALA A 87 -37.41 9.93 59.56
CA ALA A 87 -38.05 11.18 59.93
C ALA A 87 -39.58 11.07 60.04
N LEU A 88 -40.22 10.40 59.09
CA LEU A 88 -41.67 10.18 59.10
C LEU A 88 -42.07 9.33 60.31
N LEU A 89 -41.32 8.26 60.60
CA LEU A 89 -41.56 7.42 61.78
C LEU A 89 -41.29 8.18 63.10
N ALA A 90 -40.30 9.08 63.11
CA ALA A 90 -39.98 9.92 64.26
C ALA A 90 -41.06 11.00 64.50
N LYS A 91 -41.57 11.63 63.44
CA LYS A 91 -42.56 12.71 63.48
C LYS A 91 -44.00 12.23 63.69
N TYR A 92 -44.37 11.02 63.23
CA TYR A 92 -45.74 10.51 63.23
C TYR A 92 -45.88 9.17 64.00
N PRO A 93 -46.13 9.19 65.32
CA PRO A 93 -46.30 7.98 66.14
C PRO A 93 -47.36 7.00 65.62
N GLN A 94 -48.49 7.51 65.10
CA GLN A 94 -49.56 6.66 64.55
C GLN A 94 -49.14 5.86 63.30
N VAL A 95 -48.14 6.35 62.55
CA VAL A 95 -47.58 5.65 61.37
C VAL A 95 -46.52 4.67 61.85
N ARG A 96 -45.73 5.06 62.85
CA ARG A 96 -44.72 4.23 63.50
C ARG A 96 -45.29 2.90 63.99
N ASP A 97 -46.43 2.94 64.68
CA ASP A 97 -47.07 1.74 65.23
C ASP A 97 -47.56 0.79 64.12
N LYS A 98 -48.05 1.33 63.00
CA LYS A 98 -48.49 0.55 61.85
C LYS A 98 -47.33 -0.12 61.11
N VAL A 99 -46.20 0.59 60.97
CA VAL A 99 -45.07 0.16 60.13
C VAL A 99 -44.11 -0.74 60.90
N LEU A 100 -43.83 -0.43 62.18
CA LEU A 100 -42.86 -1.17 63.00
C LEU A 100 -43.53 -2.21 63.92
N GLY A 101 -44.87 -2.24 63.98
CA GLY A 101 -45.62 -3.21 64.75
C GLY A 101 -45.24 -3.24 66.23
N ASP A 102 -44.99 -4.43 66.75
CA ASP A 102 -44.70 -4.65 68.18
C ASP A 102 -43.34 -4.09 68.64
N MET A 103 -42.45 -3.69 67.72
CA MET A 103 -41.07 -3.28 68.04
C MET A 103 -40.99 -2.08 69.01
N PHE A 104 -41.99 -1.18 68.99
CA PHE A 104 -42.04 0.03 69.81
C PHE A 104 -43.41 0.28 70.47
N LYS A 105 -44.26 -0.74 70.55
CA LYS A 105 -45.66 -0.64 70.98
C LYS A 105 -45.88 -0.09 72.39
N ASP A 106 -44.86 -0.19 73.25
CA ASP A 106 -44.85 0.33 74.64
C ASP A 106 -43.87 1.50 74.85
N SER A 107 -43.44 2.16 73.78
CA SER A 107 -42.54 3.30 73.86
C SER A 107 -43.25 4.53 74.44
N TYR A 108 -42.67 5.14 75.48
CA TYR A 108 -43.12 6.45 76.00
C TYR A 108 -42.72 7.62 75.09
N LEU A 109 -42.00 7.34 73.99
CA LEU A 109 -41.47 8.35 73.08
C LEU A 109 -42.59 8.87 72.16
N GLY A 110 -43.03 10.11 72.39
CA GLY A 110 -43.99 10.80 71.54
C GLY A 110 -43.42 11.24 70.18
N GLN A 111 -43.87 12.39 69.72
CA GLN A 111 -43.33 13.03 68.53
C GLN A 111 -41.89 13.50 68.78
N VAL A 112 -40.99 13.16 67.87
CA VAL A 112 -39.59 13.63 67.86
C VAL A 112 -39.50 14.83 66.93
N LYS A 113 -38.78 15.88 67.34
CA LYS A 113 -38.55 17.03 66.47
C LYS A 113 -37.57 16.65 65.37
N VAL A 114 -37.86 17.06 64.14
CA VAL A 114 -37.01 16.75 62.98
C VAL A 114 -36.58 18.05 62.33
N VAL A 115 -35.27 18.18 62.08
CA VAL A 115 -34.68 19.24 61.26
C VAL A 115 -33.79 18.61 60.21
N GLY A 116 -33.67 19.26 59.05
CA GLY A 116 -32.87 18.73 57.95
C GLY A 116 -32.13 19.80 57.18
N PHE A 117 -31.00 19.43 56.61
CA PHE A 117 -30.21 20.28 55.71
C PHE A 117 -29.73 19.43 54.54
N THR A 118 -29.95 19.92 53.32
CA THR A 118 -29.39 19.33 52.10
C THR A 118 -28.29 20.24 51.58
N GLY A 119 -27.14 19.67 51.23
CA GLY A 119 -26.05 20.48 50.68
C GLY A 119 -26.29 20.98 49.26
N ARG A 120 -27.42 20.65 48.63
CA ARG A 120 -27.86 21.31 47.38
C ARG A 120 -28.31 22.76 47.62
N GLU A 121 -28.76 23.09 48.84
CA GLU A 121 -29.15 24.45 49.26
C GLU A 121 -27.91 25.29 49.55
N SER A 122 -27.19 25.62 48.48
CA SER A 122 -25.86 26.26 48.54
C SER A 122 -25.89 27.76 48.85
N ASP A 123 -27.08 28.36 48.90
CA ASP A 123 -27.32 29.78 49.18
C ASP A 123 -27.67 30.06 50.65
N ALA A 124 -27.65 29.06 51.54
CA ALA A 124 -27.92 29.22 52.96
C ALA A 124 -27.13 30.39 53.59
N GLU A 125 -27.85 31.47 53.92
CA GLU A 125 -27.30 32.78 54.32
C GLU A 125 -26.34 32.68 55.52
N PHE A 126 -26.75 31.94 56.55
CA PHE A 126 -26.02 31.75 57.80
C PHE A 126 -25.36 30.36 57.91
N GLY A 127 -25.19 29.69 56.77
CA GLY A 127 -24.70 28.31 56.68
C GLY A 127 -25.55 27.27 57.41
N ILE A 128 -24.98 26.07 57.56
CA ILE A 128 -25.70 24.88 58.10
C ILE A 128 -26.24 25.15 59.51
N TRP A 129 -25.46 25.82 60.37
CA TRP A 129 -25.87 26.09 61.75
C TRP A 129 -27.00 27.12 61.84
N GLY A 130 -27.00 28.10 60.95
CA GLY A 130 -28.11 29.05 60.83
C GLY A 130 -29.40 28.38 60.38
N ALA A 131 -29.33 27.52 59.35
CA ALA A 131 -30.48 26.77 58.85
C ALA A 131 -31.08 25.83 59.92
N ILE A 132 -30.23 25.15 60.70
CA ILE A 132 -30.68 24.33 61.83
C ILE A 132 -31.33 25.20 62.92
N ALA A 133 -30.70 26.31 63.30
CA ALA A 133 -31.23 27.20 64.33
C ALA A 133 -32.58 27.83 63.93
N GLU A 134 -32.76 28.16 62.65
CA GLU A 134 -34.00 28.67 62.09
C GLU A 134 -35.14 27.65 62.14
N GLN A 135 -34.90 26.40 61.72
CA GLN A 135 -35.89 25.32 61.83
C GLN A 135 -36.25 24.96 63.28
N LEU A 136 -35.33 25.18 64.22
CA LEU A 136 -35.60 25.01 65.64
C LEU A 136 -36.37 26.18 66.28
N GLY A 137 -36.51 27.32 65.58
CA GLY A 137 -37.06 28.57 66.11
C GLY A 137 -36.12 29.26 67.11
N LYS A 138 -34.81 29.00 67.03
CA LYS A 138 -33.77 29.47 67.97
C LYS A 138 -32.68 30.31 67.29
N LYS A 139 -32.99 30.97 66.17
CA LYS A 139 -32.04 31.76 65.36
C LYS A 139 -31.26 32.80 66.18
N ASP A 140 -31.92 33.46 67.13
CA ASP A 140 -31.29 34.48 68.00
C ASP A 140 -30.16 33.95 68.88
N GLN A 141 -30.14 32.65 69.21
CA GLN A 141 -29.11 32.05 70.07
C GLN A 141 -27.73 31.98 69.42
N LEU A 142 -27.66 32.05 68.08
CA LEU A 142 -26.41 32.04 67.32
C LEU A 142 -26.10 33.39 66.64
N ARG A 143 -26.75 34.49 67.06
CA ARG A 143 -26.60 35.81 66.41
C ARG A 143 -25.15 36.27 66.30
N ASP A 144 -24.35 36.00 67.33
CA ASP A 144 -22.93 36.41 67.38
C ASP A 144 -22.05 35.63 66.37
N TYR A 145 -22.55 34.54 65.80
CA TYR A 145 -21.87 33.71 64.80
C TYR A 145 -22.26 34.05 63.35
N TYR A 146 -23.12 35.06 63.13
CA TYR A 146 -23.64 35.41 61.80
C TYR A 146 -22.88 36.55 61.11
N SER A 147 -22.21 37.43 61.87
CA SER A 147 -21.50 38.59 61.31
C SER A 147 -20.25 38.96 62.13
N PRO A 148 -19.03 38.55 61.71
CA PRO A 148 -18.76 37.68 60.55
C PRO A 148 -19.21 36.23 60.80
N LEU A 149 -19.39 35.45 59.73
CA LEU A 149 -19.69 34.03 59.85
C LEU A 149 -18.57 33.29 60.60
N GLN A 150 -18.91 32.71 61.74
CA GLN A 150 -17.98 31.98 62.61
C GLN A 150 -18.55 30.60 62.97
N ALA A 151 -17.68 29.60 63.11
CA ALA A 151 -18.08 28.25 63.49
C ALA A 151 -18.57 28.22 64.94
N PRO A 152 -19.81 27.75 65.22
CA PRO A 152 -20.26 27.54 66.59
C PRO A 152 -19.36 26.53 67.32
N GLY A 153 -19.01 26.84 68.56
CA GLY A 153 -18.27 25.92 69.44
C GLY A 153 -19.16 24.81 70.01
N GLN A 154 -18.55 23.83 70.68
CA GLN A 154 -19.27 22.71 71.31
C GLN A 154 -20.37 23.20 72.29
N THR A 155 -20.06 24.19 73.13
CA THR A 155 -21.03 24.75 74.11
C THR A 155 -22.21 25.44 73.44
N ALA A 156 -21.98 26.13 72.31
CA ALA A 156 -23.05 26.77 71.54
C ALA A 156 -24.01 25.72 70.96
N TRP A 157 -23.47 24.61 70.42
CA TRP A 157 -24.27 23.48 69.96
C TRP A 157 -25.07 22.81 71.09
N VAL A 158 -24.44 22.57 72.26
CA VAL A 158 -25.16 22.01 73.41
C VAL A 158 -26.33 22.90 73.84
N ASN A 159 -26.12 24.21 73.92
CA ASN A 159 -27.18 25.14 74.31
C ASN A 159 -28.31 25.23 73.28
N LEU A 160 -27.99 25.17 71.98
CA LEU A 160 -28.97 25.17 70.91
C LEU A 160 -29.84 23.89 70.93
N LEU A 161 -29.20 22.73 71.13
CA LEU A 161 -29.80 21.42 70.88
C LEU A 161 -30.38 20.73 72.13
N LYS A 162 -29.98 21.11 73.35
CA LYS A 162 -30.52 20.51 74.58
C LYS A 162 -32.03 20.69 74.70
N GLY A 163 -32.71 19.69 75.27
CA GLY A 163 -34.15 19.73 75.54
C GLY A 163 -34.89 18.49 75.04
N GLU A 164 -35.84 18.69 74.14
CA GLU A 164 -36.69 17.64 73.55
C GLU A 164 -35.92 16.68 72.63
N PRO A 165 -36.37 15.43 72.43
CA PRO A 165 -35.77 14.51 71.47
C PRO A 165 -35.72 15.11 70.07
N LEU A 166 -34.54 15.07 69.44
CA LEU A 166 -34.26 15.76 68.18
C LEU A 166 -33.52 14.86 67.19
N LEU A 167 -34.03 14.82 65.97
CA LEU A 167 -33.38 14.21 64.81
C LEU A 167 -32.88 15.33 63.87
N ILE A 168 -31.59 15.33 63.58
CA ILE A 168 -30.96 16.21 62.59
C ILE A 168 -30.54 15.37 61.40
N LEU A 169 -30.98 15.77 60.20
CA LEU A 169 -30.68 15.11 58.95
C LEU A 169 -29.72 15.96 58.12
N LEU A 170 -28.56 15.42 57.78
CA LEU A 170 -27.54 16.10 56.96
C LEU A 170 -27.34 15.31 55.67
N ASP A 171 -27.94 15.76 54.58
CA ASP A 171 -27.89 15.06 53.29
C ASP A 171 -27.04 15.82 52.26
N GLU A 172 -26.32 15.07 51.44
CA GLU A 172 -25.48 15.57 50.34
C GLU A 172 -24.66 16.82 50.67
N ILE A 173 -23.92 16.79 51.79
CA ILE A 173 -23.04 17.89 52.22
C ILE A 173 -21.94 18.27 51.19
N PRO A 174 -21.39 17.36 50.35
CA PRO A 174 -20.27 17.73 49.46
C PRO A 174 -20.53 18.89 48.49
N PRO A 175 -21.64 18.96 47.73
CA PRO A 175 -21.99 20.13 46.92
C PRO A 175 -21.94 21.47 47.68
N TYR A 176 -22.43 21.50 48.92
CA TYR A 176 -22.39 22.71 49.75
C TYR A 176 -20.96 23.13 50.07
N LEU A 177 -20.09 22.18 50.44
CA LEU A 177 -18.68 22.47 50.75
C LEU A 177 -17.92 22.98 49.53
N VAL A 178 -18.23 22.47 48.33
CA VAL A 178 -17.66 22.98 47.06
C VAL A 178 -18.06 24.44 46.83
N ASN A 179 -19.35 24.78 46.98
CA ASN A 179 -19.80 26.16 46.84
C ASN A 179 -19.20 27.06 47.94
N ALA A 180 -19.22 26.61 49.19
CA ALA A 180 -18.69 27.34 50.34
C ALA A 180 -17.19 27.69 50.18
N LYS A 181 -16.41 26.88 49.45
CA LYS A 181 -15.00 27.20 49.17
C LYS A 181 -14.83 28.50 48.36
N SER A 182 -15.82 28.87 47.53
CA SER A 182 -15.79 30.11 46.75
C SER A 182 -16.03 31.38 47.58
N ARG A 183 -16.49 31.25 48.83
CA ARG A 183 -16.77 32.38 49.73
C ARG A 183 -15.61 32.57 50.72
N ALA A 184 -14.83 33.64 50.56
CA ALA A 184 -13.73 33.97 51.45
C ALA A 184 -14.22 34.45 52.83
N ILE A 185 -13.56 34.02 53.90
CA ILE A 185 -13.80 34.45 55.29
C ILE A 185 -12.45 34.71 55.95
N GLY A 186 -12.07 35.99 56.09
CA GLY A 186 -10.73 36.38 56.54
C GLY A 186 -9.65 35.77 55.63
N ASP A 187 -8.65 35.13 56.24
CA ASP A 187 -7.57 34.39 55.54
C ASP A 187 -7.98 32.96 55.14
N SER A 188 -9.25 32.58 55.34
CA SER A 188 -9.79 31.25 55.04
C SER A 188 -11.02 31.34 54.11
N ASN A 189 -11.84 30.29 54.07
CA ASN A 189 -13.09 30.26 53.32
C ASN A 189 -14.20 29.57 54.15
N LEU A 190 -15.45 29.74 53.72
CA LEU A 190 -16.63 29.21 54.41
C LEU A 190 -16.62 27.68 54.52
N SER A 191 -15.92 26.95 53.64
CA SER A 191 -15.85 25.48 53.75
C SER A 191 -15.09 25.03 55.01
N VAL A 192 -13.99 25.71 55.36
CA VAL A 192 -13.21 25.44 56.59
C VAL A 192 -14.03 25.76 57.84
N VAL A 193 -14.75 26.89 57.82
CA VAL A 193 -15.65 27.30 58.92
C VAL A 193 -16.78 26.27 59.10
N THR A 194 -17.35 25.80 57.99
CA THR A 194 -18.43 24.78 58.00
C THR A 194 -17.94 23.45 58.57
N ILE A 195 -16.76 22.97 58.17
CA ILE A 195 -16.19 21.73 58.70
C ILE A 195 -15.91 21.84 60.18
N THR A 196 -15.37 22.98 60.62
CA THR A 196 -15.15 23.26 62.03
C THR A 196 -16.47 23.22 62.82
N ALA A 197 -17.53 23.84 62.28
CA ALA A 197 -18.86 23.83 62.89
C ALA A 197 -19.45 22.41 63.01
N LEU A 198 -19.32 21.59 61.96
CA LEU A 198 -19.77 20.20 61.95
C LEU A 198 -18.96 19.30 62.90
N ALA A 199 -17.63 19.46 62.94
CA ALA A 199 -16.78 18.75 63.89
C ALA A 199 -17.16 19.09 65.33
N ASN A 200 -17.40 20.38 65.64
CA ASN A 200 -17.88 20.81 66.95
C ASN A 200 -19.27 20.25 67.28
N LEU A 201 -20.17 20.13 66.30
CA LEU A 201 -21.48 19.49 66.46
C LEU A 201 -21.31 18.01 66.81
N PHE A 202 -20.53 17.26 66.03
CA PHE A 202 -20.35 15.82 66.25
C PHE A 202 -19.71 15.53 67.62
N ASN A 203 -18.73 16.34 68.02
CA ASN A 203 -18.16 16.26 69.36
C ASN A 203 -19.16 16.65 70.46
N ALA A 204 -20.09 17.58 70.21
CA ALA A 204 -21.14 17.94 71.17
C ALA A 204 -22.10 16.77 71.43
N LEU A 205 -22.36 15.90 70.45
CA LEU A 205 -23.25 14.73 70.61
C LEU A 205 -22.73 13.72 71.66
N GLY A 206 -21.44 13.74 72.00
CA GLY A 206 -20.88 12.93 73.07
C GLY A 206 -21.23 13.41 74.49
N LYS A 207 -21.85 14.59 74.63
CA LYS A 207 -22.23 15.18 75.92
C LYS A 207 -23.56 14.60 76.43
N GLU A 208 -23.68 14.45 77.74
CA GLU A 208 -24.86 13.85 78.40
C GLU A 208 -26.13 14.68 78.13
N GLU A 209 -25.99 16.00 78.04
CA GLU A 209 -27.06 16.94 77.74
C GLU A 209 -27.69 16.73 76.36
N LEU A 210 -26.99 16.05 75.44
CA LEU A 210 -27.46 15.72 74.08
C LEU A 210 -27.71 14.20 73.90
N SER A 211 -27.90 13.46 75.00
CA SER A 211 -28.14 12.01 74.98
C SER A 211 -29.38 11.56 74.20
N ASN A 212 -30.33 12.47 73.94
CA ASN A 212 -31.55 12.26 73.15
C ASN A 212 -31.51 12.92 71.75
N VAL A 213 -30.35 13.43 71.32
CA VAL A 213 -30.15 14.00 69.99
C VAL A 213 -29.48 12.97 69.09
N CYS A 214 -30.03 12.77 67.89
CA CYS A 214 -29.49 11.90 66.85
C CYS A 214 -29.23 12.71 65.58
N VAL A 215 -28.03 12.57 65.02
CA VAL A 215 -27.65 13.13 63.72
C VAL A 215 -27.46 11.99 62.73
N VAL A 216 -28.16 12.05 61.59
CA VAL A 216 -27.95 11.14 60.48
C VAL A 216 -27.31 11.91 59.33
N ILE A 217 -26.15 11.44 58.87
CA ILE A 217 -25.40 12.05 57.77
C ILE A 217 -25.28 11.08 56.60
N SER A 218 -25.59 11.54 55.38
CA SER A 218 -25.31 10.78 54.16
C SER A 218 -23.81 10.76 53.87
N ASP A 219 -23.31 9.70 53.22
CA ASP A 219 -21.89 9.60 52.84
C ASP A 219 -21.29 10.87 52.20
N LEU A 220 -20.02 11.12 52.51
CA LEU A 220 -19.28 12.33 52.16
C LEU A 220 -18.41 12.16 50.90
N LYS A 221 -18.44 10.98 50.27
CA LYS A 221 -17.72 10.72 49.03
C LYS A 221 -18.34 11.50 47.88
N ALA A 222 -17.59 12.45 47.33
CA ALA A 222 -17.98 13.14 46.10
C ALA A 222 -17.83 12.18 44.91
N THR A 223 -18.91 11.96 44.17
CA THR A 223 -18.90 11.26 42.87
C THR A 223 -18.35 12.16 41.74
N TYR A 224 -17.82 13.33 42.07
CA TYR A 224 -17.30 14.31 41.12
C TYR A 224 -15.80 14.09 40.87
N GLU A 225 -15.47 13.62 39.68
CA GLU A 225 -14.10 13.47 39.17
C GLU A 225 -13.39 14.82 38.91
N SER A 226 -14.04 15.96 39.19
CA SER A 226 -13.56 17.31 38.84
C SER A 226 -13.09 18.17 40.03
N GLY A 227 -12.67 17.57 41.15
CA GLY A 227 -12.17 18.30 42.32
C GLY A 227 -10.63 18.40 42.40
N SER A 228 -10.10 19.60 42.62
CA SER A 228 -8.68 19.86 42.97
C SER A 228 -8.22 19.03 44.19
N GLU A 229 -6.94 18.63 44.29
CA GLU A 229 -6.37 17.89 45.45
C GLU A 229 -6.73 18.48 46.83
N GLN A 230 -6.84 19.81 46.91
CA GLN A 230 -7.21 20.53 48.13
C GLN A 230 -8.68 20.32 48.57
N LEU A 231 -9.57 19.92 47.66
CA LEU A 231 -10.95 19.52 48.01
C LEU A 231 -10.96 18.12 48.61
N GLN A 232 -10.15 17.20 48.08
CA GLN A 232 -10.03 15.86 48.63
C GLN A 232 -9.48 15.87 50.06
N SER A 233 -8.53 16.74 50.38
CA SER A 233 -8.02 16.88 51.75
C SER A 233 -9.10 17.36 52.74
N THR A 234 -9.92 18.32 52.30
CA THR A 234 -11.02 18.91 53.07
C THR A 234 -12.11 17.87 53.39
N PHE A 235 -12.48 17.02 52.44
CA PHE A 235 -13.41 15.90 52.66
C PHE A 235 -12.82 14.82 53.56
N LYS A 236 -11.53 14.52 53.40
CA LYS A 236 -10.82 13.52 54.21
C LYS A 236 -10.76 13.90 55.69
N GLU A 237 -10.62 15.19 56.00
CA GLU A 237 -10.68 15.71 57.37
C GLU A 237 -12.06 15.48 58.01
N LEU A 238 -13.14 15.86 57.32
CA LEU A 238 -14.50 15.64 57.80
C LEU A 238 -14.83 14.15 57.93
N GLU A 239 -14.40 13.32 56.96
CA GLU A 239 -14.61 11.87 57.00
C GLU A 239 -13.83 11.22 58.15
N GLY A 240 -12.62 11.68 58.45
CA GLY A 240 -11.84 11.25 59.61
C GLY A 240 -12.54 11.54 60.93
N GLU A 241 -13.18 12.71 61.05
CA GLU A 241 -13.92 13.09 62.27
C GLU A 241 -15.23 12.31 62.42
N VAL A 242 -15.99 12.12 61.34
CA VAL A 242 -17.23 11.30 61.35
C VAL A 242 -16.92 9.85 61.70
N SER A 243 -15.86 9.27 61.12
CA SER A 243 -15.53 7.84 61.30
C SER A 243 -15.13 7.49 62.74
N ARG A 244 -14.72 8.47 63.56
CA ARG A 244 -14.37 8.26 64.97
C ARG A 244 -15.58 8.07 65.89
N SER A 245 -16.74 8.60 65.52
CA SER A 245 -17.91 8.68 66.42
C SER A 245 -19.21 8.14 65.82
N ALA A 246 -19.26 7.90 64.50
CA ALA A 246 -20.46 7.45 63.80
C ALA A 246 -20.64 5.92 63.80
N LEU A 247 -21.88 5.47 63.91
CA LEU A 247 -22.28 4.12 63.50
C LEU A 247 -22.51 4.09 61.98
N ASN A 248 -21.81 3.22 61.27
CA ASN A 248 -22.02 3.02 59.83
C ASN A 248 -23.19 2.05 59.60
N ILE A 249 -24.17 2.47 58.80
CA ILE A 249 -25.29 1.61 58.39
C ILE A 249 -25.38 1.61 56.87
N GLU A 250 -25.49 0.41 56.29
CA GLU A 250 -25.82 0.19 54.88
C GLU A 250 -27.34 0.06 54.72
N PRO A 251 -28.02 1.02 54.07
CA PRO A 251 -29.48 1.00 53.93
C PRO A 251 -30.09 -0.25 53.25
N VAL A 252 -29.38 -0.86 52.30
CA VAL A 252 -29.78 -2.08 51.60
C VAL A 252 -28.58 -3.03 51.58
N GLY A 253 -28.74 -4.22 52.15
CA GLY A 253 -27.63 -5.17 52.28
C GLY A 253 -27.28 -5.82 50.94
N THR A 254 -25.99 -5.86 50.60
CA THR A 254 -25.45 -6.40 49.34
C THR A 254 -25.85 -7.84 49.02
N ASN A 255 -26.15 -8.66 50.05
CA ASN A 255 -26.57 -10.05 49.93
C ASN A 255 -28.03 -10.32 50.31
N SER A 256 -28.79 -9.29 50.68
CA SER A 256 -30.18 -9.43 51.15
C SER A 256 -31.16 -9.71 50.00
N ASP A 257 -32.26 -10.40 50.29
CA ASP A 257 -33.38 -10.57 49.36
C ASP A 257 -34.30 -9.34 49.31
N ASP A 258 -33.84 -8.21 49.87
CA ASP A 258 -34.55 -6.93 49.87
C ASP A 258 -34.87 -6.46 48.46
N VAL A 259 -34.05 -6.78 47.46
CA VAL A 259 -34.30 -6.39 46.06
C VAL A 259 -35.64 -6.94 45.55
N TYR A 260 -35.94 -8.22 45.80
CA TYR A 260 -37.21 -8.81 45.38
C TYR A 260 -38.39 -8.24 46.15
N ASN A 261 -38.21 -7.97 47.45
CA ASN A 261 -39.24 -7.35 48.28
C ASN A 261 -39.55 -5.91 47.85
N ILE A 262 -38.51 -5.13 47.52
CA ILE A 262 -38.64 -3.77 46.98
C ILE A 262 -39.39 -3.80 45.66
N LEU A 263 -38.98 -4.66 44.71
CA LEU A 263 -39.64 -4.79 43.41
C LEU A 263 -41.10 -5.23 43.56
N ARG A 264 -41.38 -6.23 44.42
CA ARG A 264 -42.75 -6.67 44.74
C ARG A 264 -43.61 -5.50 45.21
N LYS A 265 -43.15 -4.77 46.24
CA LYS A 265 -43.92 -3.69 46.88
C LYS A 265 -44.14 -2.50 45.95
N ARG A 266 -43.14 -2.17 45.13
CA ARG A 266 -43.16 -1.05 44.17
C ARG A 266 -43.97 -1.34 42.91
N LEU A 267 -43.92 -2.56 42.38
CA LEU A 267 -44.53 -2.88 41.08
C LEU A 267 -45.93 -3.50 41.19
N PHE A 268 -46.25 -4.17 42.29
CA PHE A 268 -47.51 -4.90 42.46
C PHE A 268 -48.34 -4.39 43.62
N GLU A 269 -49.65 -4.33 43.40
CA GLU A 269 -50.65 -4.04 44.43
C GLU A 269 -51.05 -5.33 45.16
N THR A 270 -51.27 -6.42 44.41
CA THR A 270 -51.64 -7.73 44.95
C THR A 270 -50.73 -8.84 44.43
N ILE A 271 -50.34 -9.73 45.34
CA ILE A 271 -49.59 -10.96 45.07
C ILE A 271 -50.42 -12.19 45.54
N PRO A 272 -50.18 -13.40 45.00
CA PRO A 272 -50.97 -14.58 45.33
C PRO A 272 -50.62 -15.14 46.72
N SER A 273 -51.35 -16.18 47.15
CA SER A 273 -51.07 -16.87 48.41
C SER A 273 -49.79 -17.71 48.35
N ASP A 274 -49.21 -18.02 49.51
CA ASP A 274 -48.03 -18.89 49.61
C ASP A 274 -48.25 -20.28 48.98
N GLU A 275 -49.48 -20.80 49.03
CA GLU A 275 -49.85 -22.08 48.40
C GLU A 275 -49.72 -22.02 46.87
N ASP A 276 -50.24 -20.96 46.25
CA ASP A 276 -50.11 -20.74 44.80
C ASP A 276 -48.64 -20.61 44.37
N ILE A 277 -47.82 -19.92 45.18
CA ILE A 277 -46.38 -19.75 44.94
C ILE A 277 -45.65 -21.10 45.02
N VAL A 278 -46.00 -21.94 46.00
CA VAL A 278 -45.42 -23.29 46.16
C VAL A 278 -45.74 -24.18 44.97
N ASP A 279 -46.97 -24.12 44.43
CA ASP A 279 -47.35 -24.86 43.23
C ASP A 279 -46.52 -24.47 42.01
N ILE A 280 -46.31 -23.16 41.80
CA ILE A 280 -45.45 -22.64 40.73
C ILE A 280 -43.99 -23.08 40.95
N ALA A 281 -43.46 -22.96 42.17
CA ALA A 281 -42.11 -23.36 42.51
C ALA A 281 -41.85 -24.85 42.24
N ASN A 282 -42.83 -25.72 42.52
CA ASN A 282 -42.76 -27.15 42.20
C ASN A 282 -42.70 -27.42 40.70
N ALA A 283 -43.45 -26.67 39.89
CA ALA A 283 -43.44 -26.85 38.44
C ALA A 283 -42.08 -26.46 37.83
N TYR A 284 -41.49 -25.34 38.24
CA TYR A 284 -40.14 -24.96 37.80
C TYR A 284 -39.08 -25.93 38.30
N LYS A 285 -39.20 -26.44 39.54
CA LYS A 285 -38.35 -27.52 40.05
C LYS A 285 -38.39 -28.74 39.13
N ASN A 286 -39.57 -29.15 38.69
CA ASN A 286 -39.73 -30.30 37.81
C ASN A 286 -39.10 -30.06 36.42
N ALA A 287 -39.33 -28.89 35.81
CA ALA A 287 -38.73 -28.52 34.53
C ALA A 287 -37.20 -28.54 34.58
N VAL A 288 -36.60 -27.98 35.63
CA VAL A 288 -35.14 -28.00 35.83
C VAL A 288 -34.63 -29.42 36.13
N SER A 289 -35.41 -30.24 36.84
CA SER A 289 -35.07 -31.64 37.11
C SER A 289 -35.01 -32.46 35.82
N GLU A 290 -35.97 -32.26 34.91
CA GLU A 290 -35.97 -32.87 33.58
C GLU A 290 -34.75 -32.44 32.75
N ALA A 291 -34.46 -31.14 32.69
CA ALA A 291 -33.28 -30.60 32.02
C ALA A 291 -31.96 -31.18 32.56
N LYS A 292 -31.88 -31.39 33.88
CA LYS A 292 -30.73 -31.98 34.55
C LYS A 292 -30.59 -33.48 34.24
N GLN A 293 -31.69 -34.22 34.21
CA GLN A 293 -31.70 -35.64 33.85
C GLN A 293 -31.26 -35.87 32.39
N MET A 294 -31.58 -34.93 31.49
CA MET A 294 -31.11 -34.93 30.10
C MET A 294 -29.63 -34.51 29.93
N GLY A 295 -28.95 -34.11 31.02
CA GLY A 295 -27.56 -33.66 30.98
C GLY A 295 -27.37 -32.27 30.35
N TYR A 296 -28.40 -31.43 30.34
CA TYR A 296 -28.35 -30.10 29.75
C TYR A 296 -27.98 -29.00 30.74
N THR A 297 -28.32 -29.15 32.02
CA THR A 297 -28.00 -28.18 33.07
C THR A 297 -27.44 -28.85 34.34
N ASN A 298 -26.56 -28.12 35.04
CA ASN A 298 -26.07 -28.48 36.38
C ASN A 298 -26.82 -27.76 37.50
N THR A 299 -27.82 -26.93 37.17
CA THR A 299 -28.64 -26.17 38.13
C THR A 299 -29.32 -27.11 39.14
N SER A 300 -29.35 -26.72 40.42
CA SER A 300 -30.04 -27.51 41.46
C SER A 300 -31.55 -27.25 41.42
N PRO A 301 -32.39 -28.30 41.23
CA PRO A 301 -33.84 -28.16 41.30
C PRO A 301 -34.32 -27.62 42.67
N GLU A 302 -33.67 -28.03 43.77
CA GLU A 302 -33.98 -27.56 45.12
C GLU A 302 -33.67 -26.07 45.31
N GLN A 303 -32.56 -25.59 44.77
CA GLN A 303 -32.22 -24.16 44.81
C GLN A 303 -33.21 -23.33 43.99
N ILE A 304 -33.70 -23.84 42.86
CA ILE A 304 -34.73 -23.18 42.06
C ILE A 304 -36.05 -23.12 42.84
N PHE A 305 -36.45 -24.19 43.52
CA PHE A 305 -37.66 -24.17 44.35
C PHE A 305 -37.60 -23.09 45.44
N ILE A 306 -36.50 -23.04 46.21
CA ILE A 306 -36.31 -22.03 47.26
C ILE A 306 -36.27 -20.63 46.64
N GLY A 307 -35.46 -20.48 45.58
CA GLY A 307 -35.32 -19.21 44.88
C GLY A 307 -36.65 -18.66 44.38
N VAL A 308 -37.50 -19.49 43.77
CA VAL A 308 -38.82 -19.07 43.25
C VAL A 308 -39.70 -18.58 44.40
N LYS A 309 -39.73 -19.28 45.54
CA LYS A 309 -40.50 -18.84 46.71
C LYS A 309 -40.06 -17.46 47.20
N ASP A 310 -38.76 -17.22 47.24
CA ASP A 310 -38.21 -15.98 47.79
C ASP A 310 -38.37 -14.81 46.81
N SER A 311 -38.30 -15.08 45.50
CA SER A 311 -38.26 -14.05 44.44
C SER A 311 -39.57 -13.81 43.68
N TYR A 312 -40.59 -14.67 43.84
CA TYR A 312 -41.87 -14.54 43.13
C TYR A 312 -42.44 -13.12 43.24
N PRO A 313 -42.89 -12.47 42.14
CA PRO A 313 -43.14 -13.04 40.80
C PRO A 313 -41.95 -12.98 39.82
N PHE A 314 -40.72 -12.79 40.29
CA PHE A 314 -39.52 -12.70 39.44
C PHE A 314 -38.73 -14.01 39.42
N HIS A 315 -38.00 -14.27 38.34
CA HIS A 315 -37.15 -15.45 38.24
C HIS A 315 -35.90 -15.30 39.13
N PRO A 316 -35.43 -16.36 39.81
CA PRO A 316 -34.33 -16.26 40.77
C PRO A 316 -32.99 -15.80 40.18
N SER A 317 -32.77 -16.00 38.88
CA SER A 317 -31.56 -15.57 38.17
C SER A 317 -31.45 -14.04 38.05
N LEU A 318 -32.54 -13.28 38.23
CA LEU A 318 -32.53 -11.84 38.11
C LEU A 318 -31.50 -11.19 39.05
N LYS A 319 -31.40 -11.67 40.30
CA LYS A 319 -30.43 -11.17 41.30
C LYS A 319 -28.99 -11.35 40.83
N ASP A 320 -28.62 -12.53 40.32
CA ASP A 320 -27.25 -12.81 39.84
C ASP A 320 -26.92 -11.95 38.62
N LEU A 321 -27.82 -11.88 37.64
CA LEU A 321 -27.60 -11.13 36.41
C LEU A 321 -27.51 -9.62 36.65
N TYR A 322 -28.40 -9.10 37.48
CA TYR A 322 -28.38 -7.70 37.90
C TYR A 322 -27.09 -7.34 38.66
N ALA A 323 -26.61 -8.23 39.54
CA ALA A 323 -25.40 -7.99 40.31
C ALA A 323 -24.16 -7.73 39.43
N ARG A 324 -24.16 -8.20 38.19
CA ARG A 324 -23.04 -8.04 37.24
C ARG A 324 -22.91 -6.61 36.72
N PHE A 325 -24.03 -5.91 36.49
CA PHE A 325 -24.03 -4.56 35.90
C PHE A 325 -24.50 -3.45 36.86
N ARG A 326 -24.82 -3.79 38.11
CA ARG A 326 -25.25 -2.81 39.11
C ARG A 326 -24.21 -1.71 39.39
N GLU A 327 -22.92 -2.01 39.22
CA GLU A 327 -21.83 -1.04 39.48
C GLU A 327 -21.41 -0.28 38.20
N ASN A 328 -22.15 -0.43 37.10
CA ASN A 328 -21.84 0.29 35.87
C ASN A 328 -21.84 1.81 36.10
N PRO A 329 -20.85 2.55 35.53
CA PRO A 329 -20.83 4.00 35.60
C PRO A 329 -22.13 4.61 35.04
N GLY A 330 -22.72 5.54 35.78
CA GLY A 330 -23.98 6.21 35.38
C GLY A 330 -25.26 5.40 35.63
N PHE A 331 -25.18 4.09 35.89
CA PHE A 331 -26.35 3.28 36.18
C PHE A 331 -26.86 3.48 37.62
N GLN A 332 -28.14 3.80 37.78
CA GLN A 332 -28.74 4.17 39.07
C GLN A 332 -29.13 2.96 39.94
N GLN A 333 -28.30 1.93 40.01
CA GLN A 333 -28.45 0.70 40.81
C GLN A 333 -29.92 0.30 41.07
N THR A 334 -30.41 0.35 42.32
CA THR A 334 -31.75 -0.12 42.70
C THR A 334 -32.86 0.65 41.96
N ARG A 335 -32.68 1.96 41.74
CA ARG A 335 -33.63 2.78 40.95
C ARG A 335 -33.59 2.40 39.47
N GLY A 336 -32.40 2.20 38.92
CA GLY A 336 -32.23 1.72 37.54
C GLY A 336 -32.91 0.37 37.33
N LEU A 337 -32.79 -0.54 38.30
CA LEU A 337 -33.50 -1.83 38.26
C LEU A 337 -35.00 -1.68 38.32
N ILE A 338 -35.55 -0.83 39.21
CA ILE A 338 -36.98 -0.58 39.29
C ILE A 338 -37.51 -0.07 37.95
N ARG A 339 -36.83 0.90 37.32
CA ARG A 339 -37.21 1.42 35.99
C ARG A 339 -37.19 0.33 34.92
N LEU A 340 -36.11 -0.45 34.86
CA LEU A 340 -35.99 -1.55 33.91
C LEU A 340 -37.11 -2.58 34.10
N MET A 341 -37.33 -3.03 35.33
CA MET A 341 -38.36 -4.02 35.64
C MET A 341 -39.77 -3.48 35.46
N ARG A 342 -40.00 -2.19 35.68
CA ARG A 342 -41.27 -1.53 35.41
C ARG A 342 -41.60 -1.55 33.92
N VAL A 343 -40.63 -1.25 33.05
CA VAL A 343 -40.81 -1.37 31.59
C VAL A 343 -41.11 -2.82 31.20
N ILE A 344 -40.36 -3.79 31.74
CA ILE A 344 -40.60 -5.22 31.50
C ILE A 344 -42.02 -5.64 31.93
N VAL A 345 -42.45 -5.30 33.15
CA VAL A 345 -43.80 -5.63 33.65
C VAL A 345 -44.87 -4.96 32.80
N SER A 346 -44.71 -3.67 32.49
CA SER A 346 -45.63 -2.93 31.61
C SER A 346 -45.79 -3.62 30.26
N GLN A 347 -44.68 -4.01 29.62
CA GLN A 347 -44.69 -4.71 28.34
C GLN A 347 -45.34 -6.09 28.42
N ILE A 348 -45.03 -6.90 29.45
CA ILE A 348 -45.61 -8.24 29.61
C ILE A 348 -47.13 -8.18 29.74
N TYR A 349 -47.66 -7.20 30.47
CA TYR A 349 -49.11 -7.03 30.65
C TYR A 349 -49.78 -6.38 29.43
N THR A 350 -49.13 -5.40 28.78
CA THR A 350 -49.69 -4.71 27.60
C THR A 350 -49.68 -5.63 26.36
N ASN A 351 -48.62 -6.42 26.18
CA ASN A 351 -48.47 -7.36 25.06
C ASN A 351 -49.13 -8.73 25.33
N LYS A 352 -49.94 -8.85 26.38
CA LYS A 352 -50.66 -10.08 26.78
C LYS A 352 -49.80 -11.32 27.06
N LYS A 353 -48.48 -11.15 27.25
CA LYS A 353 -47.60 -12.25 27.67
C LYS A 353 -47.89 -12.74 29.09
N ALA A 354 -48.48 -11.89 29.93
CA ALA A 354 -48.95 -12.25 31.28
C ALA A 354 -50.01 -13.38 31.28
N ASP A 355 -50.69 -13.61 30.15
CA ASP A 355 -51.73 -14.63 30.02
C ASP A 355 -51.16 -16.05 29.88
N SER A 356 -49.89 -16.18 29.49
CA SER A 356 -49.23 -17.48 29.27
C SER A 356 -47.98 -17.70 30.12
N LYS A 357 -47.50 -16.68 30.85
CA LYS A 357 -46.32 -16.78 31.72
C LYS A 357 -46.70 -16.94 33.20
N TYR A 358 -45.83 -17.62 33.94
CA TYR A 358 -45.99 -17.85 35.39
C TYR A 358 -45.05 -17.01 36.25
N ILE A 359 -43.87 -16.66 35.71
CA ILE A 359 -42.83 -15.86 36.36
C ILE A 359 -42.27 -14.84 35.35
N ILE A 360 -41.86 -13.67 35.85
CA ILE A 360 -41.18 -12.64 35.05
C ILE A 360 -39.70 -12.95 34.97
N ASN A 361 -39.21 -13.19 33.75
CA ASN A 361 -37.82 -13.52 33.48
C ASN A 361 -36.99 -12.28 33.11
N PRO A 362 -35.66 -12.33 33.32
CA PRO A 362 -34.75 -11.27 32.88
C PRO A 362 -34.80 -11.03 31.37
N TYR A 363 -35.17 -12.03 30.56
CA TYR A 363 -35.25 -11.95 29.10
C TYR A 363 -36.64 -11.55 28.57
N ASP A 364 -37.62 -11.29 29.44
CA ASP A 364 -39.00 -10.94 29.05
C ASP A 364 -39.15 -9.48 28.58
N MET A 365 -38.19 -9.02 27.78
CA MET A 365 -38.12 -7.69 27.20
C MET A 365 -38.43 -7.72 25.70
N ASP A 366 -39.09 -6.68 25.21
CA ASP A 366 -39.20 -6.41 23.77
C ASP A 366 -38.22 -5.32 23.38
N LEU A 367 -37.16 -5.68 22.65
CA LEU A 367 -36.10 -4.76 22.25
C LEU A 367 -36.46 -3.93 21.01
N ASN A 368 -37.57 -4.24 20.33
CA ASN A 368 -38.13 -3.38 19.28
C ASN A 368 -38.85 -2.15 19.86
N ASP A 369 -39.21 -2.17 21.14
CA ASP A 369 -39.81 -1.04 21.84
C ASP A 369 -38.75 0.02 22.20
N ASN A 370 -39.05 1.27 21.90
CA ASN A 370 -38.11 2.38 22.08
C ASN A 370 -37.80 2.64 23.56
N ASN A 371 -38.78 2.48 24.45
CA ASN A 371 -38.58 2.70 25.89
C ASN A 371 -37.63 1.65 26.46
N MET A 372 -37.84 0.37 26.14
CA MET A 372 -36.94 -0.71 26.53
C MET A 372 -35.54 -0.58 25.94
N LEU A 373 -35.44 -0.26 24.65
CA LEU A 373 -34.14 -0.06 24.00
C LEU A 373 -33.36 1.11 24.61
N ALA A 374 -34.06 2.18 25.02
CA ALA A 374 -33.46 3.30 25.74
C ALA A 374 -32.89 2.87 27.10
N GLN A 375 -33.61 2.02 27.86
CA GLN A 375 -33.11 1.48 29.13
C GLN A 375 -31.82 0.65 28.93
N ILE A 376 -31.78 -0.22 27.93
CA ILE A 376 -30.58 -1.02 27.64
C ILE A 376 -29.40 -0.15 27.18
N LYS A 377 -29.65 0.88 26.36
CA LYS A 377 -28.62 1.82 25.90
C LYS A 377 -28.03 2.66 27.04
N GLU A 378 -28.84 3.03 28.03
CA GLU A 378 -28.38 3.72 29.24
C GLU A 378 -27.42 2.84 30.06
N ILE A 379 -27.65 1.53 30.08
CA ILE A 379 -26.78 0.57 30.78
C ILE A 379 -25.48 0.31 30.01
N LYS A 380 -25.58 0.00 28.70
CA LYS A 380 -24.43 -0.32 27.85
C LYS A 380 -24.71 -0.07 26.36
N SER A 381 -24.47 1.17 25.92
CA SER A 381 -24.69 1.61 24.55
C SER A 381 -23.89 0.84 23.49
N SER A 382 -22.74 0.27 23.84
CA SER A 382 -21.86 -0.46 22.93
C SER A 382 -22.47 -1.73 22.33
N LEU A 383 -23.55 -2.26 22.93
CA LEU A 383 -24.23 -3.47 22.44
C LEU A 383 -25.38 -3.17 21.46
N THR A 384 -25.59 -1.92 21.07
CA THR A 384 -26.66 -1.53 20.14
C THR A 384 -26.58 -2.31 18.82
N ASN A 385 -25.37 -2.49 18.28
CA ASN A 385 -25.18 -3.23 17.03
C ASN A 385 -25.55 -4.72 17.17
N ALA A 386 -25.15 -5.34 18.28
CA ALA A 386 -25.51 -6.72 18.61
C ALA A 386 -27.03 -6.89 18.70
N ILE A 387 -27.73 -5.95 19.32
CA ILE A 387 -29.20 -5.96 19.38
C ILE A 387 -29.80 -5.91 17.98
N SER A 388 -29.36 -4.95 17.15
CA SER A 388 -29.93 -4.70 15.83
C SER A 388 -29.60 -5.74 14.75
N HIS A 389 -28.58 -6.57 14.96
CA HIS A 389 -28.16 -7.58 13.98
C HIS A 389 -28.43 -9.00 14.48
N ASP A 390 -28.01 -9.32 15.70
CA ASP A 390 -28.04 -10.70 16.19
C ASP A 390 -29.32 -11.04 16.96
N ILE A 391 -29.87 -10.10 17.73
CA ILE A 391 -30.86 -10.42 18.79
C ILE A 391 -32.30 -10.18 18.32
N GLN A 392 -32.69 -8.94 18.07
CA GLN A 392 -34.08 -8.61 17.75
C GLN A 392 -34.15 -7.33 16.92
N ALA A 393 -34.59 -7.45 15.67
CA ALA A 393 -34.65 -6.39 14.68
C ALA A 393 -35.85 -6.54 13.75
N ASN A 394 -37.06 -6.47 14.31
CA ASN A 394 -38.33 -6.60 13.59
C ASN A 394 -38.42 -7.88 12.71
N GLY A 395 -37.99 -9.03 13.25
CA GLY A 395 -38.01 -10.32 12.55
C GLY A 395 -36.78 -10.62 11.69
N LYS A 396 -35.78 -9.73 11.67
CA LYS A 396 -34.54 -9.86 10.88
C LYS A 396 -33.30 -10.12 11.73
N GLY A 397 -33.43 -10.17 13.06
CA GLY A 397 -32.31 -10.55 13.90
C GLY A 397 -31.94 -12.02 13.66
N ILE A 398 -30.66 -12.39 13.72
CA ILE A 398 -30.22 -13.78 13.53
C ILE A 398 -30.98 -14.74 14.46
N ALA A 399 -31.25 -14.35 15.71
CA ALA A 399 -32.03 -15.16 16.65
C ALA A 399 -33.49 -15.32 16.19
N GLU A 400 -34.11 -14.25 15.67
CA GLU A 400 -35.48 -14.27 15.12
C GLU A 400 -35.56 -15.14 13.85
N GLU A 401 -34.56 -15.09 12.97
CA GLU A 401 -34.50 -15.92 11.76
C GLU A 401 -34.45 -17.42 12.11
N ILE A 402 -33.60 -17.81 13.08
CA ILE A 402 -33.51 -19.19 13.55
C ILE A 402 -34.83 -19.64 14.19
N ASP A 403 -35.44 -18.79 15.01
CA ASP A 403 -36.74 -19.06 15.62
C ASP A 403 -37.85 -19.22 14.57
N ASN A 404 -37.85 -18.39 13.52
CA ASN A 404 -38.81 -18.48 12.41
C ASN A 404 -38.64 -19.77 11.59
N GLU A 405 -37.40 -20.23 11.38
CA GLU A 405 -37.12 -21.52 10.72
C GLU A 405 -37.62 -22.71 11.55
N MET A 406 -37.57 -22.61 12.89
CA MET A 406 -37.95 -23.68 13.82
C MET A 406 -39.38 -23.58 14.36
N ASN A 407 -40.08 -22.47 14.10
CA ASN A 407 -41.40 -22.13 14.62
C ASN A 407 -41.47 -22.18 16.16
N GLU A 408 -40.45 -21.61 16.82
CA GLU A 408 -40.32 -21.48 18.28
C GLU A 408 -39.83 -20.07 18.67
N THR A 409 -39.57 -19.82 19.96
CA THR A 409 -39.03 -18.51 20.45
C THR A 409 -37.79 -18.68 21.33
N ASN A 410 -37.22 -19.89 21.31
CA ASN A 410 -36.16 -20.31 22.21
C ASN A 410 -34.88 -19.50 22.00
N MET A 411 -34.53 -19.20 20.75
CA MET A 411 -33.30 -18.49 20.41
C MET A 411 -33.40 -16.99 20.76
N SER A 412 -34.57 -16.39 20.58
CA SER A 412 -34.85 -15.01 21.00
C SER A 412 -34.77 -14.85 22.52
N ASP A 413 -35.36 -15.76 23.28
CA ASP A 413 -35.28 -15.74 24.75
C ASP A 413 -33.84 -15.95 25.23
N LEU A 414 -33.13 -16.90 24.62
CA LEU A 414 -31.73 -17.21 24.93
C LEU A 414 -30.81 -16.03 24.64
N SER A 415 -30.93 -15.41 23.47
CA SER A 415 -30.09 -14.26 23.08
C SER A 415 -30.33 -13.05 23.98
N LYS A 416 -31.58 -12.78 24.38
CA LYS A 416 -31.90 -11.74 25.39
C LYS A 416 -31.32 -12.06 26.76
N LEU A 417 -31.32 -13.34 27.18
CA LEU A 417 -30.68 -13.75 28.42
C LEU A 417 -29.16 -13.53 28.38
N ILE A 418 -28.49 -13.88 27.28
CA ILE A 418 -27.06 -13.60 27.07
C ILE A 418 -26.80 -12.08 27.06
N LEU A 419 -27.69 -11.29 26.44
CA LEU A 419 -27.60 -9.82 26.44
C LEU A 419 -27.53 -9.28 27.86
N VAL A 420 -28.46 -9.67 28.74
CA VAL A 420 -28.47 -9.23 30.14
C VAL A 420 -27.16 -9.63 30.85
N ALA A 421 -26.66 -10.84 30.60
CA ALA A 421 -25.39 -11.30 31.15
C ALA A 421 -24.15 -10.58 30.57
N SER A 422 -24.32 -9.77 29.52
CA SER A 422 -23.26 -9.02 28.82
C SER A 422 -23.27 -7.53 29.15
N LEU A 423 -24.25 -7.06 29.92
CA LEU A 423 -24.45 -5.64 30.25
C LEU A 423 -23.40 -5.06 31.20
N ALA A 424 -22.58 -5.88 31.85
CA ALA A 424 -21.57 -5.37 32.77
C ALA A 424 -20.51 -4.54 32.04
N ASP A 425 -20.19 -3.37 32.60
CA ASP A 425 -19.26 -2.38 32.02
C ASP A 425 -18.28 -1.85 33.07
N VAL A 426 -17.74 -2.77 33.87
CA VAL A 426 -16.72 -2.50 34.89
C VAL A 426 -15.47 -3.36 34.65
N PRO A 427 -14.27 -2.91 35.05
CA PRO A 427 -13.05 -3.70 34.94
C PRO A 427 -13.20 -5.06 35.63
N HIS A 428 -12.76 -6.13 34.97
CA HIS A 428 -12.83 -7.52 35.48
C HIS A 428 -14.25 -8.04 35.80
N ALA A 429 -15.28 -7.50 35.14
CA ALA A 429 -16.64 -7.99 35.30
C ALA A 429 -16.81 -9.45 34.86
N ILE A 430 -17.74 -10.16 35.52
CA ILE A 430 -18.16 -11.50 35.10
C ILE A 430 -19.13 -11.36 33.92
N LEU A 431 -18.62 -11.58 32.71
CA LEU A 431 -19.41 -11.55 31.48
C LEU A 431 -19.90 -12.94 31.06
N GLY A 432 -21.13 -12.98 30.58
CA GLY A 432 -21.69 -14.12 29.88
C GLY A 432 -22.14 -15.29 30.74
N LEU A 433 -22.70 -16.30 30.09
CA LEU A 433 -23.23 -17.51 30.71
C LEU A 433 -22.72 -18.76 29.98
N THR A 434 -22.48 -19.83 30.73
CA THR A 434 -22.25 -21.15 30.15
C THR A 434 -23.55 -21.70 29.57
N GLU A 435 -23.46 -22.61 28.60
CA GLU A 435 -24.62 -23.33 28.03
C GLU A 435 -25.49 -23.97 29.13
N SER A 436 -24.85 -24.49 30.19
CA SER A 436 -25.51 -25.11 31.33
C SER A 436 -26.35 -24.13 32.16
N GLU A 437 -25.83 -22.93 32.40
CA GLU A 437 -26.55 -21.84 33.10
C GLU A 437 -27.71 -21.33 32.25
N ILE A 438 -27.47 -21.12 30.94
CA ILE A 438 -28.47 -20.65 29.99
C ILE A 438 -29.68 -21.57 29.98
N ILE A 439 -29.48 -22.88 29.78
CA ILE A 439 -30.57 -23.86 29.75
C ILE A 439 -31.26 -23.94 31.11
N GLY A 440 -30.50 -23.84 32.21
CA GLY A 440 -31.05 -23.83 33.57
C GLY A 440 -31.99 -22.65 33.83
N TYR A 441 -31.68 -21.46 33.31
CA TYR A 441 -32.51 -20.26 33.45
C TYR A 441 -33.66 -20.18 32.44
N LEU A 442 -33.58 -20.91 31.33
CA LEU A 442 -34.65 -21.01 30.33
C LEU A 442 -35.64 -22.13 30.62
N ALA A 443 -35.32 -23.06 31.51
CA ALA A 443 -36.20 -24.17 31.87
C ALA A 443 -37.47 -23.62 32.53
N GLU A 444 -38.59 -23.74 31.82
CA GLU A 444 -39.92 -23.28 32.20
C GLU A 444 -40.91 -24.45 32.03
N PRO A 445 -41.98 -24.56 32.83
CA PRO A 445 -43.04 -25.53 32.59
C PRO A 445 -43.57 -25.42 31.14
N GLU A 446 -43.83 -26.55 30.50
CA GLU A 446 -44.38 -26.63 29.12
C GLU A 446 -43.44 -26.14 28.00
N LYS A 447 -42.20 -25.75 28.30
CA LYS A 447 -41.20 -25.31 27.30
C LYS A 447 -40.28 -26.45 26.87
N ASP A 448 -40.21 -26.72 25.56
CA ASP A 448 -39.29 -27.72 25.00
C ASP A 448 -37.87 -27.17 24.89
N ILE A 449 -36.94 -27.78 25.64
CA ILE A 449 -35.52 -27.40 25.70
C ILE A 449 -34.61 -28.27 24.82
N THR A 450 -35.14 -29.29 24.15
CA THR A 450 -34.34 -30.30 23.42
C THR A 450 -33.63 -29.75 22.20
N ARG A 451 -34.21 -28.71 21.57
CA ARG A 451 -33.69 -28.10 20.34
C ARG A 451 -32.68 -26.98 20.58
N ILE A 452 -32.63 -26.44 21.81
CA ILE A 452 -31.81 -25.27 22.17
C ILE A 452 -30.34 -25.46 21.79
N LYS A 453 -29.77 -26.66 21.99
CA LYS A 453 -28.36 -26.91 21.67
C LYS A 453 -28.04 -26.74 20.18
N LYS A 454 -28.94 -27.22 19.31
CA LYS A 454 -28.77 -27.10 17.86
C LYS A 454 -28.92 -25.64 17.44
N SER A 455 -29.98 -24.98 17.90
CA SER A 455 -30.24 -23.56 17.61
C SER A 455 -29.08 -22.67 18.09
N LEU A 456 -28.48 -22.99 19.24
CA LEU A 456 -27.32 -22.27 19.77
C LEU A 456 -26.08 -22.45 18.90
N GLN A 457 -25.81 -23.65 18.40
CA GLN A 457 -24.68 -23.89 17.48
C GLN A 457 -24.86 -23.09 16.19
N ASP A 458 -26.04 -23.18 15.58
CA ASP A 458 -26.39 -22.44 14.37
C ASP A 458 -26.28 -20.92 14.59
N PHE A 459 -26.73 -20.44 15.76
CA PHE A 459 -26.60 -19.05 16.17
C PHE A 459 -25.14 -18.60 16.30
N THR A 460 -24.27 -19.38 16.95
CA THR A 460 -22.85 -19.00 17.10
C THR A 460 -22.07 -18.96 15.78
N LEU A 461 -22.55 -19.65 14.74
CA LEU A 461 -21.95 -19.61 13.40
C LEU A 461 -22.38 -18.37 12.59
N LYS A 462 -23.60 -17.87 12.82
CA LYS A 462 -24.21 -16.77 12.07
C LYS A 462 -24.11 -15.41 12.76
N ALA A 463 -24.20 -15.37 14.08
CA ALA A 463 -24.22 -14.14 14.89
C ALA A 463 -22.84 -13.45 14.90
N TRP A 464 -22.85 -12.14 14.69
CA TRP A 464 -21.62 -11.35 14.53
C TRP A 464 -21.03 -10.91 15.85
N TYR A 465 -21.81 -10.67 16.89
CA TYR A 465 -21.36 -10.00 18.11
C TYR A 465 -21.23 -10.94 19.30
N ILE A 466 -21.57 -12.22 19.13
CA ILE A 466 -21.41 -13.25 20.16
C ILE A 466 -19.97 -13.78 20.21
N ASN A 467 -19.44 -13.91 21.42
CA ASN A 467 -18.11 -14.46 21.67
C ASN A 467 -18.13 -15.39 22.89
N SER A 468 -17.09 -16.21 23.02
CA SER A 468 -16.88 -17.13 24.13
C SER A 468 -15.64 -16.75 24.94
N THR A 469 -15.74 -16.81 26.26
CA THR A 469 -14.57 -16.75 27.15
C THR A 469 -13.80 -18.08 27.14
N ASP A 470 -12.57 -18.10 27.67
CA ASP A 470 -11.76 -19.32 27.81
C ASP A 470 -12.48 -20.43 28.60
N ASN A 471 -13.37 -20.04 29.51
CA ASN A 471 -14.18 -20.95 30.33
C ASN A 471 -15.52 -21.34 29.66
N GLY A 472 -15.71 -21.01 28.38
CA GLY A 472 -16.90 -21.39 27.60
C GLY A 472 -18.16 -20.57 27.89
N LYS A 473 -18.05 -19.40 28.55
CA LYS A 473 -19.19 -18.48 28.73
C LYS A 473 -19.43 -17.65 27.48
N LEU A 474 -20.67 -17.63 27.01
CA LEU A 474 -21.13 -16.84 25.86
C LEU A 474 -21.57 -15.45 26.29
N TYR A 475 -21.13 -14.42 25.57
CA TYR A 475 -21.47 -13.02 25.81
C TYR A 475 -21.47 -12.21 24.51
N PHE A 476 -22.19 -11.09 24.51
CA PHE A 476 -22.14 -10.10 23.44
C PHE A 476 -21.10 -9.02 23.73
N GLN A 477 -20.40 -8.60 22.68
CA GLN A 477 -19.49 -7.46 22.70
C GLN A 477 -19.60 -6.65 21.41
N ASN A 478 -19.03 -5.45 21.38
CA ASN A 478 -19.11 -4.58 20.19
C ASN A 478 -18.19 -5.03 19.04
N THR A 479 -17.26 -5.95 19.29
CA THR A 479 -16.35 -6.44 18.28
C THR A 479 -16.94 -7.64 17.54
N LYS A 480 -16.95 -7.56 16.20
CA LYS A 480 -17.47 -8.62 15.35
C LYS A 480 -16.59 -9.88 15.40
N ASN A 481 -17.23 -11.04 15.36
CA ASN A 481 -16.64 -12.33 15.09
C ASN A 481 -16.34 -12.40 13.60
N MET A 482 -15.06 -12.23 13.28
CA MET A 482 -14.55 -12.21 11.91
C MET A 482 -14.93 -13.47 11.12
N ILE A 483 -15.05 -14.64 11.76
CA ILE A 483 -15.39 -15.89 11.07
C ILE A 483 -16.86 -15.86 10.63
N ALA A 484 -17.77 -15.42 11.51
CA ALA A 484 -19.19 -15.31 11.19
C ALA A 484 -19.43 -14.25 10.09
N GLU A 485 -18.78 -13.09 10.20
CA GLU A 485 -18.84 -12.05 9.17
C GLU A 485 -18.29 -12.55 7.82
N LEU A 486 -17.16 -13.26 7.82
CA LEU A 486 -16.57 -13.85 6.62
C LEU A 486 -17.50 -14.88 5.96
N ASN A 487 -18.12 -15.78 6.73
CA ASN A 487 -19.05 -16.78 6.21
C ASN A 487 -20.27 -16.11 5.56
N THR A 488 -20.83 -15.09 6.22
CA THR A 488 -21.96 -14.32 5.68
C THR A 488 -21.58 -13.66 4.34
N LEU A 489 -20.38 -13.10 4.24
CA LEU A 489 -19.88 -12.51 2.99
C LEU A 489 -19.69 -13.57 1.90
N ILE A 490 -19.14 -14.75 2.23
CA ILE A 490 -18.94 -15.85 1.29
C ILE A 490 -20.28 -16.32 0.69
N GLU A 491 -21.31 -16.49 1.52
CA GLU A 491 -22.65 -16.88 1.08
C GLU A 491 -23.30 -15.82 0.17
N SER A 492 -23.02 -14.54 0.43
CA SER A 492 -23.52 -13.43 -0.40
C SER A 492 -22.86 -13.33 -1.78
N TYR A 493 -21.66 -13.91 -1.96
CA TYR A 493 -20.91 -13.79 -3.21
C TYR A 493 -21.28 -14.88 -4.21
N ASP A 494 -21.68 -14.44 -5.41
CA ASP A 494 -21.78 -15.30 -6.58
C ASP A 494 -20.40 -15.72 -7.12
N ASN A 495 -20.38 -16.67 -8.05
CA ASN A 495 -19.16 -17.19 -8.63
C ASN A 495 -18.50 -16.19 -9.61
N ASP A 496 -19.24 -15.28 -10.23
CA ASP A 496 -18.70 -14.30 -11.18
C ASP A 496 -17.91 -13.19 -10.46
N ALA A 497 -18.43 -12.76 -9.32
CA ALA A 497 -17.78 -11.92 -8.33
C ALA A 497 -16.46 -12.52 -7.84
N ALA A 498 -16.41 -13.83 -7.60
CA ALA A 498 -15.19 -14.54 -7.24
C ALA A 498 -14.21 -14.59 -8.42
N LYS A 499 -14.68 -14.94 -9.63
CA LYS A 499 -13.86 -14.97 -10.85
C LYS A 499 -13.19 -13.64 -11.15
N LYS A 500 -13.88 -12.51 -10.94
CA LYS A 500 -13.31 -11.18 -11.16
C LYS A 500 -12.13 -10.90 -10.24
N GLU A 501 -12.22 -11.28 -8.97
CA GLU A 501 -11.11 -11.11 -8.01
C GLU A 501 -9.96 -12.06 -8.33
N LEU A 502 -10.29 -13.31 -8.68
CA LEU A 502 -9.31 -14.32 -9.09
C LEU A 502 -8.55 -13.91 -10.36
N ARG A 503 -9.23 -13.27 -11.33
CA ARG A 503 -8.61 -12.71 -12.54
C ARG A 503 -7.48 -11.74 -12.17
N VAL A 504 -7.77 -10.76 -11.30
CA VAL A 504 -6.77 -9.78 -10.86
C VAL A 504 -5.60 -10.45 -10.14
N PHE A 505 -5.89 -11.43 -9.28
CA PHE A 505 -4.86 -12.17 -8.54
C PHE A 505 -3.93 -12.95 -9.48
N LEU A 506 -4.47 -13.69 -10.45
CA LEU A 506 -3.68 -14.49 -11.38
C LEU A 506 -2.94 -13.61 -12.41
N GLU A 507 -3.54 -12.50 -12.85
CA GLU A 507 -2.86 -11.53 -13.72
C GLU A 507 -1.60 -10.94 -13.07
N ASP A 508 -1.65 -10.66 -11.75
CA ASP A 508 -0.47 -10.25 -10.98
C ASP A 508 0.61 -11.34 -10.96
N LYS A 509 0.22 -12.60 -10.72
CA LYS A 509 1.14 -13.75 -10.61
C LYS A 509 1.78 -14.20 -11.91
N PHE A 510 1.12 -13.96 -13.03
CA PHE A 510 1.61 -14.28 -14.37
C PHE A 510 1.99 -13.03 -15.16
N LYS A 511 2.21 -11.91 -14.48
CA LYS A 511 2.61 -10.67 -15.13
C LYS A 511 4.02 -10.82 -15.71
N PRO A 512 4.23 -10.56 -17.01
CA PRO A 512 5.57 -10.58 -17.58
C PRO A 512 6.36 -9.36 -17.07
N THR A 513 7.43 -9.62 -16.33
CA THR A 513 8.36 -8.61 -15.83
C THR A 513 9.54 -8.44 -16.79
N LYS A 514 10.06 -9.56 -17.32
CA LYS A 514 11.19 -9.58 -18.26
C LYS A 514 10.70 -9.31 -19.69
N ASN A 515 9.43 -9.58 -20.00
CA ASN A 515 8.83 -9.39 -21.32
C ASN A 515 9.58 -10.14 -22.44
N THR A 516 10.20 -11.27 -22.10
CA THR A 516 11.07 -12.02 -23.00
C THR A 516 10.32 -13.09 -23.79
N CYS A 517 9.50 -13.91 -23.12
CA CYS A 517 8.76 -15.00 -23.74
C CYS A 517 7.34 -14.61 -24.15
N TYR A 518 6.66 -13.81 -23.33
CA TYR A 518 5.35 -13.23 -23.63
C TYR A 518 5.26 -11.82 -23.06
N GLN A 519 4.37 -11.02 -23.63
CA GLN A 519 4.22 -9.59 -23.30
C GLN A 519 2.84 -9.28 -22.73
N TYR A 520 1.86 -10.16 -22.97
CA TYR A 520 0.53 -10.01 -22.42
C TYR A 520 0.09 -11.28 -21.71
N VAL A 521 -0.60 -11.09 -20.58
CA VAL A 521 -1.35 -12.12 -19.89
C VAL A 521 -2.82 -11.72 -19.88
N LYS A 522 -3.70 -12.69 -20.13
CA LYS A 522 -5.16 -12.55 -20.02
C LYS A 522 -5.70 -13.71 -19.20
N VAL A 523 -6.49 -13.43 -18.18
CA VAL A 523 -7.06 -14.47 -17.32
C VAL A 523 -8.58 -14.50 -17.47
N PHE A 524 -9.11 -15.65 -17.87
CA PHE A 524 -10.52 -15.85 -18.18
C PHE A 524 -11.11 -14.77 -19.11
N PRO A 525 -10.47 -14.41 -20.23
CA PRO A 525 -11.05 -13.47 -21.18
C PRO A 525 -12.22 -14.12 -21.92
N ALA A 526 -13.14 -13.31 -22.44
CA ALA A 526 -14.02 -13.80 -23.50
C ALA A 526 -13.21 -14.01 -24.80
N ILE A 527 -13.67 -14.90 -25.69
CA ILE A 527 -12.89 -15.31 -26.86
C ILE A 527 -12.67 -14.14 -27.84
N ASP A 528 -13.66 -13.27 -27.98
CA ASP A 528 -13.62 -12.05 -28.78
C ASP A 528 -12.70 -10.96 -28.19
N GLU A 529 -12.35 -11.04 -26.91
CA GLU A 529 -11.39 -10.14 -26.26
C GLU A 529 -9.92 -10.53 -26.54
N ILE A 530 -9.66 -11.74 -27.06
CA ILE A 530 -8.31 -12.22 -27.35
C ILE A 530 -7.81 -11.61 -28.67
N LYS A 531 -7.15 -10.45 -28.57
CA LYS A 531 -6.52 -9.76 -29.70
C LYS A 531 -5.03 -10.10 -29.77
N LEU A 532 -4.61 -10.79 -30.82
CA LEU A 532 -3.22 -11.15 -31.06
C LEU A 532 -2.52 -10.08 -31.90
N GLU A 533 -1.29 -9.73 -31.54
CA GLU A 533 -0.43 -8.81 -32.28
C GLU A 533 0.70 -9.59 -32.99
N GLN A 534 1.20 -9.06 -34.11
CA GLN A 534 2.26 -9.70 -34.90
C GLN A 534 3.57 -9.88 -34.13
N ASP A 535 3.92 -8.95 -33.25
CA ASP A 535 5.23 -8.92 -32.57
C ASP A 535 5.18 -9.36 -31.10
N LYS A 536 3.99 -9.69 -30.57
CA LYS A 536 3.81 -10.00 -29.15
C LYS A 536 3.13 -11.33 -28.92
N VAL A 537 3.64 -12.09 -27.98
CA VAL A 537 3.05 -13.36 -27.54
C VAL A 537 2.13 -13.12 -26.35
N THR A 538 0.95 -13.74 -26.38
CA THR A 538 -0.08 -13.65 -25.34
C THR A 538 -0.23 -14.98 -24.61
N LEU A 539 -0.10 -14.97 -23.29
CA LEU A 539 -0.47 -16.06 -22.39
C LEU A 539 -1.94 -15.90 -21.99
N VAL A 540 -2.75 -16.93 -22.19
CA VAL A 540 -4.16 -16.91 -21.80
C VAL A 540 -4.47 -18.02 -20.79
N LEU A 541 -4.94 -17.67 -19.60
CA LEU A 541 -5.38 -18.62 -18.59
C LEU A 541 -6.88 -18.87 -18.77
N PHE A 542 -7.27 -20.14 -18.84
CA PHE A 542 -8.66 -20.54 -19.02
C PHE A 542 -9.10 -21.63 -18.04
N GLU A 543 -10.39 -21.64 -17.75
CA GLU A 543 -11.03 -22.65 -16.92
C GLU A 543 -10.84 -24.05 -17.52
N PRO A 544 -10.58 -25.08 -16.67
CA PRO A 544 -10.56 -26.47 -17.12
C PRO A 544 -11.85 -26.85 -17.84
N ASN A 545 -11.73 -27.57 -18.96
CA ASN A 545 -12.89 -28.02 -19.70
C ASN A 545 -13.70 -29.04 -18.89
N SER A 546 -14.99 -28.77 -18.71
CA SER A 546 -15.91 -29.59 -17.92
C SER A 546 -16.40 -30.85 -18.64
N LYS A 547 -16.17 -31.02 -19.94
CA LYS A 547 -16.71 -32.17 -20.72
C LYS A 547 -15.63 -33.10 -21.27
N THR A 548 -14.43 -32.60 -21.57
CA THR A 548 -13.35 -33.39 -22.19
C THR A 548 -11.99 -33.08 -21.57
N LYS A 549 -11.05 -34.05 -21.60
CA LYS A 549 -9.64 -33.81 -21.23
C LYS A 549 -8.98 -32.95 -22.30
N GLY A 550 -8.75 -31.67 -22.04
CA GLY A 550 -8.11 -30.78 -23.02
C GLY A 550 -8.58 -29.34 -22.92
N LEU A 551 -8.23 -28.54 -23.93
CA LEU A 551 -8.80 -27.21 -24.15
C LEU A 551 -10.30 -27.32 -24.47
N SER A 552 -11.03 -26.21 -24.33
CA SER A 552 -12.41 -26.14 -24.81
C SER A 552 -12.45 -26.13 -26.34
N LYS A 553 -13.56 -26.63 -26.90
CA LYS A 553 -13.79 -26.63 -28.36
C LYS A 553 -13.68 -25.23 -28.94
N ASP A 554 -14.20 -24.24 -28.22
CA ASP A 554 -14.17 -22.84 -28.66
C ASP A 554 -12.74 -22.26 -28.72
N LEU A 555 -11.83 -22.70 -27.84
CA LEU A 555 -10.41 -22.28 -27.86
C LEU A 555 -9.61 -22.96 -28.95
N GLU A 556 -9.92 -24.24 -29.21
CA GLU A 556 -9.37 -24.96 -30.35
C GLU A 556 -9.81 -24.28 -31.66
N ASP A 557 -11.09 -23.96 -31.79
CA ASP A 557 -11.64 -23.29 -32.96
C ASP A 557 -11.04 -21.87 -33.10
N PHE A 558 -10.93 -21.10 -32.02
CA PHE A 558 -10.22 -19.81 -32.02
C PHE A 558 -8.80 -19.93 -32.57
N TYR A 559 -8.04 -20.93 -32.09
CA TYR A 559 -6.67 -21.17 -32.56
C TYR A 559 -6.63 -21.58 -34.04
N GLU A 560 -7.62 -22.34 -34.51
CA GLU A 560 -7.65 -22.75 -35.91
C GLU A 560 -7.96 -21.60 -36.88
N TYR A 561 -8.80 -20.65 -36.47
CA TYR A 561 -9.19 -19.50 -37.30
C TYR A 561 -8.31 -18.26 -37.13
N THR A 562 -7.48 -18.18 -36.08
CA THR A 562 -6.60 -17.02 -35.89
C THR A 562 -5.47 -16.96 -36.91
N LYS A 563 -5.16 -15.75 -37.38
CA LYS A 563 -4.05 -15.49 -38.31
C LYS A 563 -2.70 -15.75 -37.64
N TYR A 564 -2.49 -15.20 -36.44
CA TYR A 564 -1.21 -15.25 -35.72
C TYR A 564 -1.15 -16.47 -34.79
N LYS A 565 -1.26 -17.68 -35.36
CA LYS A 565 -1.23 -18.95 -34.62
C LYS A 565 0.01 -19.09 -33.72
N ASN A 566 1.13 -18.50 -34.11
CA ASN A 566 2.37 -18.54 -33.33
C ASN A 566 2.50 -17.38 -32.32
N ARG A 567 1.41 -16.76 -31.87
CA ARG A 567 1.41 -15.64 -30.90
C ARG A 567 0.51 -15.85 -29.69
N VAL A 568 0.04 -17.07 -29.46
CA VAL A 568 -0.79 -17.41 -28.30
C VAL A 568 -0.35 -18.72 -27.66
N MET A 569 -0.48 -18.80 -26.34
CA MET A 569 -0.46 -20.04 -25.56
C MET A 569 -1.58 -20.02 -24.53
N PHE A 570 -2.00 -21.20 -24.10
CA PHE A 570 -3.08 -21.36 -23.13
C PHE A 570 -2.59 -22.13 -21.91
N LEU A 571 -2.91 -21.64 -20.71
CA LEU A 571 -2.66 -22.35 -19.46
C LEU A 571 -4.01 -22.79 -18.86
N SER A 572 -4.17 -24.09 -18.68
CA SER A 572 -5.38 -24.71 -18.14
C SER A 572 -5.01 -26.00 -17.39
N GLY A 573 -5.99 -26.83 -17.03
CA GLY A 573 -5.72 -28.10 -16.36
C GLY A 573 -6.94 -29.00 -16.22
N ASN A 574 -7.09 -29.62 -15.04
CA ASN A 574 -8.07 -30.68 -14.81
C ASN A 574 -9.31 -30.18 -14.05
N LYS A 575 -10.44 -30.87 -14.27
CA LYS A 575 -11.81 -30.41 -14.00
C LYS A 575 -12.19 -30.21 -12.51
N ASP A 576 -11.66 -31.01 -11.59
CA ASP A 576 -12.27 -31.17 -10.24
C ASP A 576 -11.78 -30.14 -9.19
N THR A 577 -10.98 -29.15 -9.58
CA THR A 577 -10.30 -28.23 -8.66
C THR A 577 -10.74 -26.77 -8.77
N MET A 578 -11.54 -26.44 -9.80
CA MET A 578 -12.04 -25.08 -10.03
C MET A 578 -12.98 -24.59 -8.91
N ASP A 579 -13.86 -25.46 -8.39
CA ASP A 579 -14.78 -25.09 -7.31
C ASP A 579 -14.04 -24.71 -6.03
N LYS A 580 -12.95 -25.43 -5.71
CA LYS A 580 -12.07 -25.09 -4.59
C LYS A 580 -11.38 -23.75 -4.81
N LEU A 581 -10.91 -23.49 -6.03
CA LEU A 581 -10.27 -22.21 -6.36
C LEU A 581 -11.25 -21.03 -6.27
N LEU A 582 -12.50 -21.21 -6.72
CA LEU A 582 -13.56 -20.23 -6.57
C LEU A 582 -13.92 -19.99 -5.09
N GLN A 583 -14.00 -21.05 -4.28
CA GLN A 583 -14.26 -20.94 -2.85
C GLN A 583 -13.15 -20.15 -2.14
N SER A 584 -11.88 -20.49 -2.36
CA SER A 584 -10.74 -19.73 -1.82
C SER A 584 -10.74 -18.28 -2.31
N SER A 585 -11.22 -18.02 -3.52
CA SER A 585 -11.38 -16.64 -4.03
C SER A 585 -12.51 -15.87 -3.34
N LYS A 586 -13.61 -16.53 -2.96
CA LYS A 586 -14.68 -15.90 -2.16
C LYS A 586 -14.18 -15.53 -0.78
N GLU A 587 -13.44 -16.43 -0.13
CA GLU A 587 -12.78 -16.18 1.16
C GLU A 587 -11.83 -14.98 1.06
N PHE A 588 -11.01 -14.91 0.02
CA PHE A 588 -10.07 -13.81 -0.18
C PHE A 588 -10.77 -12.47 -0.37
N ARG A 589 -11.83 -12.44 -1.19
CA ARG A 589 -12.64 -11.24 -1.37
C ARG A 589 -13.32 -10.81 -0.07
N GLY A 590 -13.90 -11.77 0.68
CA GLY A 590 -14.52 -11.52 1.97
C GLY A 590 -13.53 -10.93 2.97
N MET A 591 -12.34 -11.51 3.08
CA MET A 591 -11.31 -11.05 3.98
C MET A 591 -10.76 -9.66 3.60
N LYS A 592 -10.56 -9.38 2.30
CA LYS A 592 -10.21 -8.03 1.84
C LYS A 592 -11.29 -6.99 2.15
N LYS A 593 -12.56 -7.39 2.06
CA LYS A 593 -13.69 -6.52 2.40
C LYS A 593 -13.71 -6.19 3.90
N ILE A 594 -13.53 -7.20 4.76
CA ILE A 594 -13.41 -7.02 6.22
C ILE A 594 -12.27 -6.06 6.55
N ILE A 595 -11.05 -6.30 6.04
CA ILE A 595 -9.90 -5.41 6.29
C ILE A 595 -10.17 -3.99 5.77
N SER A 596 -10.77 -3.85 4.57
CA SER A 596 -11.13 -2.55 4.03
C SER A 596 -12.18 -1.81 4.87
N ASP A 597 -13.09 -2.52 5.53
CA ASP A 597 -14.08 -1.91 6.41
C ASP A 597 -13.44 -1.54 7.76
N MET A 598 -12.53 -2.35 8.29
CA MET A 598 -11.70 -1.99 9.46
C MET A 598 -10.87 -0.73 9.20
N ASP A 599 -10.31 -0.57 7.99
CA ASP A 599 -9.59 0.63 7.56
C ASP A 599 -10.49 1.87 7.53
N LYS A 600 -11.73 1.74 7.03
CA LYS A 600 -12.72 2.84 7.01
C LYS A 600 -13.16 3.25 8.40
N GLU A 601 -13.28 2.27 9.30
CA GLU A 601 -13.57 2.47 10.73
C GLU A 601 -12.36 3.03 11.51
N ARG A 602 -11.21 3.25 10.84
CA ARG A 602 -9.96 3.77 11.42
C ARG A 602 -9.40 2.90 12.53
N THR A 603 -9.57 1.58 12.40
CA THR A 603 -8.97 0.62 13.32
C THR A 603 -7.45 0.70 13.25
N ALA A 604 -6.77 0.76 14.40
CA ALA A 604 -5.32 0.82 14.44
C ALA A 604 -4.69 -0.50 13.94
N LYS A 605 -3.61 -0.43 13.14
CA LYS A 605 -2.98 -1.61 12.54
C LYS A 605 -2.31 -2.57 13.53
N ASN A 606 -1.97 -2.08 14.73
CA ASN A 606 -1.46 -2.87 15.86
C ASN A 606 -2.60 -3.46 16.73
N ASN A 607 -3.86 -3.30 16.32
CA ASN A 607 -4.97 -3.95 17.00
C ASN A 607 -4.88 -5.47 16.76
N PRO A 608 -4.98 -6.31 17.81
CA PRO A 608 -4.94 -7.77 17.67
C PRO A 608 -5.92 -8.33 16.63
N GLN A 609 -7.11 -7.72 16.46
CA GLN A 609 -8.06 -8.15 15.44
C GLN A 609 -7.57 -7.86 14.02
N TYR A 610 -6.90 -6.73 13.83
CA TYR A 610 -6.33 -6.36 12.53
C TYR A 610 -5.17 -7.30 12.17
N GLU A 611 -4.31 -7.63 13.14
CA GLU A 611 -3.23 -8.60 12.96
C GLU A 611 -3.77 -10.00 12.61
N GLN A 612 -4.78 -10.48 13.35
CA GLN A 612 -5.44 -11.76 13.05
C GLN A 612 -6.09 -11.78 11.66
N ALA A 613 -6.74 -10.68 11.26
CA ALA A 613 -7.32 -10.49 9.93
C ALA A 613 -6.25 -10.59 8.84
N GLN A 614 -5.10 -9.95 9.05
CA GLN A 614 -3.96 -9.98 8.14
C GLN A 614 -3.34 -11.38 8.03
N ASP A 615 -3.10 -12.05 9.16
CA ASP A 615 -2.60 -13.43 9.20
C ASP A 615 -3.54 -14.40 8.49
N LYS A 616 -4.85 -14.23 8.67
CA LYS A 616 -5.87 -15.03 7.99
C LYS A 616 -5.87 -14.75 6.49
N LEU A 617 -5.75 -13.50 6.07
CA LEU A 617 -5.63 -13.12 4.66
C LEU A 617 -4.42 -13.79 4.01
N ASP A 618 -3.27 -13.84 4.69
CA ASP A 618 -2.07 -14.46 4.16
C ASP A 618 -2.20 -15.99 4.04
N LYS A 619 -2.86 -16.64 5.00
CA LYS A 619 -3.25 -18.06 4.88
C LYS A 619 -4.19 -18.32 3.70
N ILE A 620 -5.15 -17.43 3.46
CA ILE A 620 -6.07 -17.55 2.31
C ILE A 620 -5.32 -17.37 0.98
N LYS A 621 -4.36 -16.44 0.89
CA LYS A 621 -3.52 -16.29 -0.31
C LYS A 621 -2.76 -17.58 -0.63
N LEU A 622 -2.19 -18.24 0.38
CA LEU A 622 -1.53 -19.53 0.21
C LEU A 622 -2.51 -20.61 -0.27
N SER A 623 -3.74 -20.63 0.26
CA SER A 623 -4.80 -21.53 -0.19
C SER A 623 -5.17 -21.31 -1.66
N ILE A 624 -5.31 -20.04 -2.11
CA ILE A 624 -5.52 -19.72 -3.54
C ILE A 624 -4.37 -20.23 -4.40
N LEU A 625 -3.12 -20.02 -3.99
CA LEU A 625 -1.95 -20.49 -4.75
C LEU A 625 -1.91 -22.01 -4.85
N GLN A 626 -2.23 -22.72 -3.76
CA GLN A 626 -2.33 -24.19 -3.76
C GLN A 626 -3.45 -24.68 -4.69
N ALA A 627 -4.65 -24.10 -4.58
CA ALA A 627 -5.76 -24.43 -5.47
C ALA A 627 -5.44 -24.09 -6.95
N SER A 628 -4.71 -23.00 -7.19
CA SER A 628 -4.26 -22.60 -8.53
C SER A 628 -3.28 -23.62 -9.11
N ARG A 629 -2.36 -24.15 -8.31
CA ARG A 629 -1.44 -25.23 -8.70
C ARG A 629 -2.17 -26.50 -9.12
N GLU A 630 -3.23 -26.85 -8.41
CA GLU A 630 -4.05 -28.03 -8.74
C GLU A 630 -4.93 -27.78 -9.97
N THR A 631 -5.33 -26.53 -10.22
CA THR A 631 -6.21 -26.14 -11.34
C THR A 631 -5.44 -25.96 -12.66
N PHE A 632 -4.29 -25.30 -12.64
CA PHE A 632 -3.49 -24.99 -13.82
C PHE A 632 -2.28 -25.92 -13.93
N SER A 633 -2.50 -27.10 -14.52
CA SER A 633 -1.50 -28.17 -14.61
C SER A 633 -0.93 -28.40 -16.01
N LYS A 634 -1.45 -27.75 -17.05
CA LYS A 634 -1.04 -27.93 -18.45
C LYS A 634 -0.95 -26.63 -19.22
N ILE A 635 0.16 -26.45 -19.93
CA ILE A 635 0.35 -25.37 -20.89
C ILE A 635 0.23 -25.91 -22.32
N TYR A 636 -0.51 -25.21 -23.16
CA TYR A 636 -0.72 -25.50 -24.57
C TYR A 636 -0.06 -24.43 -25.42
N TYR A 637 0.78 -24.84 -26.38
CA TYR A 637 1.54 -23.93 -27.23
C TYR A 637 1.65 -24.44 -28.67
N PRO A 638 1.86 -23.55 -29.65
CA PRO A 638 1.88 -23.90 -31.08
C PRO A 638 3.13 -24.69 -31.48
N SER A 639 2.93 -25.69 -32.34
CA SER A 639 3.95 -26.58 -32.90
C SER A 639 3.63 -26.94 -34.37
N SER A 640 4.43 -27.83 -34.99
CA SER A 640 4.24 -28.30 -36.36
C SER A 640 2.94 -29.07 -36.59
N LYS A 641 2.37 -29.68 -35.54
CA LYS A 641 1.13 -30.46 -35.57
C LYS A 641 -0.08 -29.71 -34.99
N GLY A 642 -0.02 -28.38 -34.89
CA GLY A 642 -1.03 -27.57 -34.21
C GLY A 642 -0.67 -27.31 -32.74
N LEU A 643 -1.67 -27.18 -31.87
CA LEU A 643 -1.45 -27.02 -30.42
C LEU A 643 -1.02 -28.33 -29.78
N ILE A 644 0.05 -28.28 -28.99
CA ILE A 644 0.50 -29.40 -28.15
C ILE A 644 0.55 -28.97 -26.69
N SER A 645 0.37 -29.93 -25.78
CA SER A 645 0.40 -29.68 -24.33
C SER A 645 1.71 -30.13 -23.69
N ALA A 646 2.15 -29.42 -22.66
CA ALA A 646 3.15 -29.88 -21.70
C ALA A 646 2.62 -29.74 -20.27
N ASP A 647 3.08 -30.60 -19.36
CA ASP A 647 2.79 -30.46 -17.95
C ASP A 647 3.44 -29.19 -17.40
N PHE A 648 2.68 -28.48 -16.57
CA PHE A 648 3.08 -27.24 -15.92
C PHE A 648 2.98 -27.44 -14.40
N LEU A 649 4.12 -27.28 -13.71
CA LEU A 649 4.20 -27.40 -12.26
C LEU A 649 4.48 -26.02 -11.68
N MET A 650 3.54 -25.54 -10.87
CA MET A 650 3.75 -24.34 -10.06
C MET A 650 4.68 -24.66 -8.88
N GLU A 651 5.96 -24.31 -8.99
CA GLU A 651 6.92 -24.39 -7.88
C GLU A 651 6.97 -23.04 -7.14
N PHE A 652 6.80 -23.08 -5.81
CA PHE A 652 6.81 -21.90 -4.94
C PHE A 652 8.17 -21.80 -4.22
N LYS A 653 8.80 -20.63 -4.24
CA LYS A 653 10.04 -20.34 -3.50
C LYS A 653 9.79 -19.18 -2.55
N GLU A 654 10.09 -19.36 -1.26
CA GLU A 654 10.03 -18.28 -0.23
C GLU A 654 8.69 -17.51 -0.20
N ASN A 655 7.55 -18.21 -0.28
CA ASN A 655 6.20 -17.63 -0.36
C ASN A 655 5.94 -16.66 -1.53
N ASN A 656 6.82 -16.60 -2.52
CA ASN A 656 6.62 -15.85 -3.76
C ASN A 656 6.48 -16.80 -4.95
N TYR A 657 5.67 -16.42 -5.92
CA TYR A 657 5.43 -17.17 -7.15
C TYR A 657 5.69 -16.28 -8.35
N ASP A 658 6.66 -16.66 -9.18
CA ASP A 658 6.95 -16.04 -10.47
C ASP A 658 6.44 -16.95 -11.59
N GLY A 659 5.26 -16.63 -12.14
CA GLY A 659 4.68 -17.40 -13.24
C GLY A 659 5.48 -17.27 -14.54
N GLU A 660 6.12 -16.12 -14.80
CA GLU A 660 6.91 -15.91 -16.02
C GLU A 660 8.14 -16.83 -16.05
N GLU A 661 8.86 -16.95 -14.93
CA GLU A 661 10.03 -17.84 -14.84
C GLU A 661 9.67 -19.30 -15.12
N GLN A 662 8.56 -19.79 -14.54
CA GLN A 662 8.11 -21.17 -14.72
C GLN A 662 7.66 -21.45 -16.17
N ILE A 663 6.94 -20.51 -16.79
CA ILE A 663 6.54 -20.61 -18.20
C ILE A 663 7.78 -20.65 -19.11
N ILE A 664 8.76 -19.77 -18.87
CA ILE A 664 10.03 -19.76 -19.62
C ILE A 664 10.77 -21.09 -19.47
N LYS A 665 10.86 -21.63 -18.25
CA LYS A 665 11.50 -22.93 -17.97
C LYS A 665 10.87 -24.03 -18.80
N VAL A 666 9.54 -24.20 -18.70
CA VAL A 666 8.82 -25.25 -19.44
C VAL A 666 8.97 -25.08 -20.96
N LEU A 667 8.84 -23.87 -21.49
CA LEU A 667 8.96 -23.65 -22.94
C LEU A 667 10.41 -23.77 -23.46
N THR A 668 11.41 -23.50 -22.62
CA THR A 668 12.82 -23.76 -22.96
C THR A 668 13.08 -25.26 -23.02
N ASP A 669 12.61 -26.03 -22.03
CA ASP A 669 12.77 -27.49 -21.98
C ASP A 669 12.08 -28.18 -23.18
N ARG A 670 10.94 -27.63 -23.61
CA ARG A 670 10.21 -28.07 -24.81
C ARG A 670 10.77 -27.52 -26.12
N LYS A 671 11.89 -26.77 -26.08
CA LYS A 671 12.53 -26.13 -27.23
C LYS A 671 11.61 -25.20 -28.02
N LYS A 672 10.56 -24.66 -27.38
CA LYS A 672 9.68 -23.66 -27.98
C LYS A 672 10.24 -22.25 -27.83
N PHE A 673 10.94 -21.98 -26.72
CA PHE A 673 11.62 -20.71 -26.47
C PHE A 673 13.14 -20.86 -26.64
N GLU A 674 13.75 -19.99 -27.44
CA GLU A 674 15.18 -19.94 -27.74
C GLU A 674 15.82 -18.76 -27.00
N LYS A 675 16.86 -19.05 -26.22
CA LYS A 675 17.60 -18.03 -25.45
C LYS A 675 18.82 -17.51 -26.23
N ASP A 676 19.41 -18.34 -27.08
CA ASP A 676 20.58 -17.98 -27.87
C ASP A 676 20.17 -17.50 -29.27
N VAL A 677 20.30 -16.20 -29.49
CA VAL A 677 19.91 -15.52 -30.74
C VAL A 677 21.08 -14.87 -31.49
N SER A 678 22.31 -14.99 -30.99
CA SER A 678 23.49 -14.27 -31.51
C SER A 678 24.43 -15.11 -32.39
N GLY A 679 24.06 -16.35 -32.71
CA GLY A 679 24.89 -17.28 -33.49
C GLY A 679 24.40 -17.57 -34.91
N ASP A 680 25.30 -18.13 -35.74
CA ASP A 680 25.04 -18.63 -37.10
C ASP A 680 23.88 -19.63 -37.16
N MET A 681 23.65 -20.37 -36.07
CA MET A 681 22.54 -21.31 -35.95
C MET A 681 21.16 -20.62 -35.95
N PHE A 682 21.03 -19.45 -35.30
CA PHE A 682 19.78 -18.68 -35.31
C PHE A 682 19.50 -18.10 -36.71
N ARG A 683 20.55 -17.62 -37.41
CA ARG A 683 20.46 -17.22 -38.81
C ARG A 683 19.95 -18.36 -39.69
N LYS A 684 20.61 -19.53 -39.68
CA LYS A 684 20.22 -20.70 -40.48
C LYS A 684 18.78 -21.11 -40.22
N LYS A 685 18.36 -21.18 -38.95
CA LYS A 685 16.96 -21.45 -38.59
C LYS A 685 16.00 -20.43 -39.23
N CYS A 686 16.33 -19.14 -39.21
CA CYS A 686 15.53 -18.08 -39.83
C CYS A 686 15.46 -18.25 -41.35
N GLU A 687 16.61 -18.46 -42.00
CA GLU A 687 16.73 -18.65 -43.45
C GLU A 687 16.02 -19.91 -43.96
N ASP A 688 15.95 -20.97 -43.15
CA ASP A 688 15.33 -22.25 -43.51
C ASP A 688 13.83 -22.29 -43.21
N ARG A 689 13.39 -21.67 -42.11
CA ARG A 689 12.01 -21.82 -41.60
C ARG A 689 11.09 -20.63 -41.90
N ILE A 690 11.67 -19.44 -42.06
CA ILE A 690 10.91 -18.21 -42.27
C ILE A 690 11.02 -17.72 -43.71
N PHE A 691 12.23 -17.63 -44.26
CA PHE A 691 12.43 -17.23 -45.66
C PHE A 691 11.88 -18.30 -46.62
N THR A 692 11.06 -17.87 -47.58
CA THR A 692 10.56 -18.71 -48.68
C THR A 692 11.18 -18.36 -50.03
N GLN A 693 11.82 -17.21 -50.13
CA GLN A 693 12.43 -16.69 -51.36
C GLN A 693 13.83 -16.13 -51.04
N LYS A 694 14.63 -15.86 -52.08
CA LYS A 694 15.95 -15.22 -51.92
C LYS A 694 15.83 -13.78 -51.42
N GLU A 695 14.72 -13.11 -51.72
CA GLU A 695 14.43 -11.74 -51.33
C GLU A 695 12.99 -11.63 -50.81
N MET A 696 12.78 -11.02 -49.65
CA MET A 696 11.46 -10.86 -49.02
C MET A 696 11.37 -9.55 -48.23
N ARG A 697 10.18 -8.95 -48.12
CA ARG A 697 9.99 -7.79 -47.24
C ARG A 697 10.20 -8.22 -45.79
N PHE A 698 10.87 -7.38 -45.01
CA PHE A 698 11.12 -7.70 -43.61
C PHE A 698 9.82 -7.81 -42.78
N ILE A 699 8.78 -7.07 -43.16
CA ILE A 699 7.45 -7.20 -42.54
C ILE A 699 6.83 -8.59 -42.78
N ASP A 700 7.01 -9.17 -43.96
CA ASP A 700 6.52 -10.51 -44.31
C ASP A 700 7.32 -11.58 -43.53
N ILE A 701 8.61 -11.35 -43.29
CA ILE A 701 9.45 -12.20 -42.44
C ILE A 701 8.89 -12.22 -41.00
N LYS A 702 8.63 -11.04 -40.42
CA LYS A 702 8.00 -10.93 -39.09
C LYS A 702 6.61 -11.58 -39.06
N GLU A 703 5.82 -11.40 -40.13
CA GLU A 703 4.48 -11.98 -40.25
C GLU A 703 4.54 -13.52 -40.27
N ARG A 704 5.45 -14.10 -41.05
CA ARG A 704 5.68 -15.55 -41.07
C ARG A 704 6.17 -16.07 -39.73
N ALA A 705 7.00 -15.33 -39.01
CA ALA A 705 7.37 -15.69 -37.64
C ALA A 705 6.16 -15.73 -36.69
N ALA A 706 5.11 -14.94 -36.97
CA ALA A 706 3.85 -14.88 -36.22
C ALA A 706 2.81 -15.93 -36.63
N THR A 707 2.84 -16.42 -37.86
CA THR A 707 1.89 -17.43 -38.36
C THR A 707 2.43 -18.85 -38.29
N ASN A 708 3.75 -19.05 -38.40
CA ASN A 708 4.37 -20.36 -38.42
C ASN A 708 4.58 -20.94 -37.00
N GLY A 709 3.73 -21.90 -36.59
CA GLY A 709 3.80 -22.57 -35.29
C GLY A 709 5.10 -23.34 -35.02
N VAL A 710 5.90 -23.66 -36.05
CA VAL A 710 7.22 -24.31 -35.93
C VAL A 710 8.29 -23.34 -35.47
N TRP A 711 8.11 -22.04 -35.73
CA TRP A 711 9.08 -21.02 -35.34
C TRP A 711 9.18 -20.92 -33.81
N GLN A 712 10.41 -20.90 -33.31
CA GLN A 712 10.69 -20.79 -31.88
C GLN A 712 10.47 -19.35 -31.45
N TRP A 713 9.89 -19.14 -30.28
CA TRP A 713 9.83 -17.83 -29.65
C TRP A 713 11.21 -17.44 -29.13
N HIS A 714 11.44 -16.14 -29.08
CA HIS A 714 12.71 -15.52 -28.71
C HIS A 714 12.41 -14.13 -28.15
N ILE A 715 13.44 -13.46 -27.62
CA ILE A 715 13.30 -12.07 -27.18
C ILE A 715 12.82 -11.17 -28.33
N PRO A 716 12.00 -10.13 -28.08
CA PRO A 716 11.38 -9.33 -29.14
C PRO A 716 12.36 -8.71 -30.14
N SER A 717 13.53 -8.27 -29.69
CA SER A 717 14.54 -7.61 -30.53
C SER A 717 15.32 -8.57 -31.45
N ALA A 718 15.21 -9.89 -31.27
CA ALA A 718 16.12 -10.84 -31.91
C ALA A 718 16.12 -10.78 -33.45
N LEU A 719 14.95 -10.63 -34.08
CA LEU A 719 14.88 -10.55 -35.56
C LEU A 719 15.44 -9.24 -36.10
N ASP A 720 15.20 -8.12 -35.41
CA ASP A 720 15.75 -6.82 -35.79
C ASP A 720 17.27 -6.78 -35.60
N SER A 721 17.76 -7.32 -34.48
CA SER A 721 19.18 -7.48 -34.20
C SER A 721 19.86 -8.41 -35.22
N LEU A 722 19.23 -9.54 -35.56
CA LEU A 722 19.73 -10.44 -36.59
C LEU A 722 19.81 -9.73 -37.95
N LYS A 723 18.75 -9.02 -38.36
CA LYS A 723 18.75 -8.24 -39.60
C LYS A 723 19.95 -7.28 -39.65
N ASN A 724 20.12 -6.46 -38.61
CA ASN A 724 21.19 -5.45 -38.57
C ASN A 724 22.57 -6.08 -38.61
N ASP A 725 22.79 -7.17 -37.84
CA ASP A 725 24.05 -7.90 -37.84
C ASP A 725 24.38 -8.51 -39.21
N MET A 726 23.37 -9.08 -39.89
CA MET A 726 23.56 -9.69 -41.21
C MET A 726 23.81 -8.65 -42.31
N ILE A 727 23.21 -7.46 -42.20
CA ILE A 727 23.49 -6.34 -43.11
C ILE A 727 24.91 -5.80 -42.90
N ASN A 728 25.31 -5.59 -41.64
CA ASN A 728 26.67 -5.10 -41.33
C ASN A 728 27.77 -6.06 -41.79
N LYS A 729 27.50 -7.37 -41.81
CA LYS A 729 28.43 -8.41 -42.26
C LYS A 729 28.37 -8.69 -43.78
N ASP A 730 27.57 -7.93 -44.54
CA ASP A 730 27.26 -8.17 -45.96
C ASP A 730 26.83 -9.63 -46.26
N ILE A 731 26.12 -10.25 -45.31
CA ILE A 731 25.48 -11.57 -45.49
C ILE A 731 24.08 -11.39 -46.09
N TRP A 732 23.37 -10.36 -45.63
CA TRP A 732 22.09 -9.89 -46.15
C TRP A 732 22.23 -8.46 -46.70
N ARG A 733 21.43 -8.09 -47.69
CA ARG A 733 21.34 -6.72 -48.22
C ARG A 733 19.91 -6.22 -48.11
N GLU A 734 19.76 -4.93 -47.84
CA GLU A 734 18.46 -4.27 -47.76
C GLU A 734 18.25 -3.29 -48.90
N ASN A 735 17.16 -3.46 -49.65
CA ASN A 735 16.73 -2.55 -50.71
C ASN A 735 15.24 -2.23 -50.53
N GLY A 736 14.90 -0.99 -50.15
CA GLY A 736 13.49 -0.55 -50.04
C GLY A 736 12.64 -1.40 -49.06
N GLY A 737 13.24 -1.91 -47.98
CA GLY A 737 12.57 -2.76 -46.99
C GLY A 737 12.55 -4.26 -47.32
N TYR A 738 13.11 -4.65 -48.47
CA TYR A 738 13.35 -6.05 -48.83
C TYR A 738 14.71 -6.49 -48.32
N ILE A 739 14.76 -7.69 -47.74
CA ILE A 739 15.98 -8.36 -47.29
C ILE A 739 16.30 -9.46 -48.29
N GLN A 740 17.45 -9.32 -48.95
CA GLN A 740 18.01 -10.31 -49.85
C GLN A 740 19.12 -11.09 -49.13
N LYS A 741 19.03 -12.43 -49.12
CA LYS A 741 20.11 -13.28 -48.61
C LYS A 741 21.13 -13.61 -49.69
N GLY A 742 22.41 -13.64 -49.31
CA GLY A 742 23.52 -14.00 -50.20
C GLY A 742 23.46 -15.45 -50.73
N PRO A 743 24.35 -15.82 -51.66
CA PRO A 743 25.42 -15.01 -52.25
C PRO A 743 24.91 -13.93 -53.22
N PHE A 744 25.61 -12.80 -53.27
CA PHE A 744 25.36 -11.68 -54.19
C PHE A 744 26.26 -11.78 -55.43
N ILE A 745 25.74 -11.37 -56.58
CA ILE A 745 26.49 -11.31 -57.83
C ILE A 745 27.03 -9.88 -57.95
N GLU A 746 28.36 -9.74 -58.04
CA GLU A 746 29.05 -8.46 -58.19
C GLU A 746 29.71 -8.33 -59.56
N LYS A 747 30.14 -7.12 -59.92
CA LYS A 747 31.02 -6.92 -61.07
C LYS A 747 32.48 -6.91 -60.64
N THR A 748 33.33 -7.66 -61.34
CA THR A 748 34.77 -7.66 -61.10
C THR A 748 35.38 -6.27 -61.33
N GLN A 749 36.39 -5.89 -60.56
CA GLN A 749 37.04 -4.58 -60.68
C GLN A 749 38.55 -4.68 -60.53
N VAL A 750 39.25 -3.79 -61.22
CA VAL A 750 40.70 -3.58 -61.08
C VAL A 750 40.94 -2.20 -60.47
N ILE A 751 41.74 -2.14 -59.41
CA ILE A 751 42.20 -0.89 -58.80
C ILE A 751 43.71 -0.83 -58.97
N ILE A 752 44.23 0.27 -59.52
CA ILE A 752 45.66 0.43 -59.81
C ILE A 752 46.23 1.59 -59.01
N LYS A 753 47.36 1.34 -58.34
CA LYS A 753 48.16 2.34 -57.64
C LYS A 753 49.59 2.31 -58.19
N GLU A 754 50.09 3.44 -58.68
CA GLU A 754 51.51 3.58 -58.99
C GLU A 754 52.30 3.63 -57.68
N THR A 755 53.25 2.70 -57.48
CA THR A 755 54.05 2.60 -56.26
C THR A 755 55.46 3.15 -56.43
N TYR A 756 56.03 3.01 -57.62
CA TYR A 756 57.36 3.52 -57.94
C TYR A 756 57.44 3.94 -59.41
N ARG A 757 58.28 4.93 -59.70
CA ARG A 757 58.64 5.37 -61.05
C ARG A 757 60.14 5.56 -61.13
N ASP A 758 60.75 4.95 -62.12
CA ASP A 758 62.15 5.13 -62.43
C ASP A 758 62.33 6.49 -63.15
N PRO A 759 63.12 7.42 -62.57
CA PRO A 759 63.24 8.78 -63.08
C PRO A 759 64.04 8.88 -64.38
N ASP A 760 64.77 7.85 -64.78
CA ASP A 760 65.66 7.89 -65.95
C ASP A 760 65.09 7.16 -67.17
N THR A 761 64.26 6.14 -66.92
CA THR A 761 63.64 5.32 -67.96
C THR A 761 62.14 5.56 -68.12
N GLY A 762 61.46 6.09 -67.09
CA GLY A 762 60.02 6.26 -67.07
C GLY A 762 59.24 4.96 -66.87
N GLU A 763 59.93 3.86 -66.53
CA GLU A 763 59.30 2.61 -66.08
C GLU A 763 58.58 2.84 -64.77
N VAL A 764 57.34 2.35 -64.67
CA VAL A 764 56.56 2.39 -63.43
C VAL A 764 56.34 1.00 -62.88
N THR A 765 56.26 0.90 -61.56
CA THR A 765 55.75 -0.25 -60.84
C THR A 765 54.33 0.07 -60.38
N LEU A 766 53.38 -0.80 -60.73
CA LEU A 766 51.97 -0.70 -60.38
C LEU A 766 51.61 -1.80 -59.36
N ASN A 767 50.91 -1.41 -58.31
CA ASN A 767 50.19 -2.30 -57.40
C ASN A 767 48.73 -2.37 -57.87
N ILE A 768 48.29 -3.57 -58.20
CA ILE A 768 47.02 -3.87 -58.83
C ILE A 768 46.20 -4.70 -57.83
N LYS A 769 44.98 -4.25 -57.52
CA LYS A 769 44.05 -5.00 -56.66
C LYS A 769 42.84 -5.43 -57.47
N ASN A 770 42.62 -6.74 -57.51
CA ASN A 770 41.40 -7.35 -57.99
C ASN A 770 40.32 -7.33 -56.89
N ARG A 771 39.10 -6.93 -57.25
CA ARG A 771 37.90 -7.08 -56.40
C ARG A 771 36.87 -7.93 -57.12
N TYR A 772 36.21 -8.82 -56.38
CA TYR A 772 35.16 -9.72 -56.87
C TYR A 772 35.56 -10.67 -58.00
N GLY A 773 36.85 -10.75 -58.34
CA GLY A 773 37.41 -11.72 -59.28
C GLY A 773 38.82 -12.12 -58.83
N ASP A 774 39.37 -13.16 -59.44
CA ASP A 774 40.62 -13.80 -59.04
C ASP A 774 41.76 -13.60 -60.04
N LYS A 775 41.45 -13.29 -61.31
CA LYS A 775 42.45 -13.11 -62.37
C LYS A 775 42.37 -11.73 -63.00
N VAL A 776 43.52 -11.16 -63.36
CA VAL A 776 43.63 -9.88 -64.08
C VAL A 776 44.42 -10.06 -65.36
N TYR A 777 43.84 -9.63 -66.47
CA TYR A 777 44.46 -9.62 -67.80
C TYR A 777 44.74 -8.19 -68.23
N TYR A 778 45.79 -8.00 -69.03
CA TYR A 778 46.10 -6.70 -69.60
C TYR A 778 46.42 -6.78 -71.09
N ASP A 779 46.23 -5.65 -71.76
CA ASP A 779 46.57 -5.46 -73.16
C ASP A 779 47.07 -4.03 -73.40
N ILE A 780 47.91 -3.85 -74.41
CA ILE A 780 48.52 -2.58 -74.80
C ILE A 780 47.66 -2.00 -75.92
N ASP A 781 47.01 -0.87 -75.65
CA ASP A 781 46.13 -0.15 -76.59
C ASP A 781 44.85 -0.87 -77.08
N ALA A 782 44.65 -2.16 -76.80
CA ALA A 782 43.42 -2.92 -77.10
C ALA A 782 42.59 -3.26 -75.85
N THR A 783 41.37 -3.73 -76.03
CA THR A 783 40.50 -4.20 -74.93
C THR A 783 40.95 -5.61 -74.50
N PRO A 784 41.47 -5.81 -73.27
CA PRO A 784 41.90 -7.12 -72.78
C PRO A 784 40.75 -8.13 -72.75
N THR A 785 41.07 -9.39 -73.04
CA THR A 785 40.17 -10.55 -72.95
C THR A 785 40.83 -11.68 -72.15
N THR A 786 40.12 -12.78 -71.92
CA THR A 786 40.70 -14.00 -71.32
C THR A 786 41.84 -14.63 -72.15
N GLY A 787 42.02 -14.19 -73.40
CA GLY A 787 43.16 -14.56 -74.25
C GLY A 787 44.32 -13.57 -74.23
N SER A 788 44.19 -12.42 -73.55
CA SER A 788 45.25 -11.43 -73.36
C SER A 788 46.25 -11.90 -72.29
N MET A 789 47.27 -11.09 -71.98
CA MET A 789 48.32 -11.47 -71.04
C MET A 789 47.81 -11.41 -69.59
N GLU A 790 47.93 -12.51 -68.84
CA GLU A 790 47.59 -12.58 -67.41
C GLU A 790 48.69 -11.96 -66.56
N ILE A 791 48.32 -11.18 -65.54
CA ILE A 791 49.24 -10.60 -64.56
C ILE A 791 49.45 -11.59 -63.42
N THR A 792 50.69 -12.03 -63.26
CA THR A 792 51.07 -12.99 -62.21
C THR A 792 51.52 -12.31 -60.91
N ASP A 793 52.18 -11.16 -61.01
CA ASP A 793 52.58 -10.34 -59.86
C ASP A 793 51.75 -9.05 -59.85
N LEU A 794 50.66 -9.10 -59.10
CA LEU A 794 49.75 -7.97 -58.92
C LEU A 794 50.37 -6.86 -58.07
N ASP A 795 51.33 -7.17 -57.20
CA ASP A 795 51.88 -6.19 -56.26
C ASP A 795 53.00 -5.33 -56.88
N ASN A 796 53.73 -5.88 -57.85
CA ASN A 796 54.91 -5.24 -58.47
C ASN A 796 54.88 -5.29 -60.02
N PHE A 797 53.76 -5.00 -60.64
CA PHE A 797 53.64 -5.02 -62.10
C PHE A 797 54.44 -3.86 -62.74
N LYS A 798 55.55 -4.18 -63.41
CA LYS A 798 56.43 -3.18 -64.04
C LYS A 798 56.10 -2.98 -65.52
N THR A 799 56.06 -1.72 -65.95
CA THR A 799 55.78 -1.39 -67.35
C THR A 799 56.38 -0.05 -67.78
N LYS A 800 56.77 0.03 -69.06
CA LYS A 800 57.17 1.27 -69.73
C LYS A 800 56.11 1.81 -70.69
N GLU A 801 55.03 1.05 -70.86
CA GLU A 801 53.98 1.37 -71.81
C GLU A 801 53.24 2.65 -71.41
N LEU A 802 52.81 3.41 -72.41
CA LEU A 802 52.09 4.66 -72.19
C LEU A 802 50.61 4.44 -71.89
N LYS A 803 50.03 3.35 -72.38
CA LYS A 803 48.62 3.00 -72.18
C LYS A 803 48.49 1.51 -71.92
N LEU A 804 47.77 1.15 -70.87
CA LEU A 804 47.42 -0.22 -70.54
C LEU A 804 45.96 -0.31 -70.16
N ASN A 805 45.32 -1.34 -70.67
CA ASN A 805 43.94 -1.65 -70.33
C ASN A 805 43.94 -2.95 -69.52
N PHE A 806 43.18 -2.99 -68.43
CA PHE A 806 43.13 -4.13 -67.50
C PHE A 806 41.71 -4.66 -67.37
N LEU A 807 41.56 -5.99 -67.32
CA LEU A 807 40.29 -6.68 -67.10
C LEU A 807 40.44 -7.69 -65.97
N CYS A 808 39.61 -7.57 -64.94
CA CYS A 808 39.49 -8.61 -63.92
C CYS A 808 38.38 -9.59 -64.32
N ILE A 809 38.59 -10.89 -64.12
CA ILE A 809 37.55 -11.91 -64.26
C ILE A 809 37.49 -12.76 -62.99
N ASP A 810 36.31 -13.34 -62.76
CA ASP A 810 36.08 -14.36 -61.74
C ASP A 810 35.99 -15.74 -62.42
N SER A 811 37.00 -16.58 -62.22
CA SER A 811 37.09 -17.91 -62.81
C SER A 811 36.01 -18.87 -62.29
N SER A 812 35.41 -18.58 -61.13
CA SER A 812 34.30 -19.37 -60.57
C SER A 812 32.97 -19.12 -61.30
N GLY A 813 32.87 -18.03 -62.07
CA GLY A 813 31.65 -17.63 -62.79
C GLY A 813 30.51 -17.15 -61.89
N VAL A 814 30.78 -16.89 -60.60
CA VAL A 814 29.78 -16.38 -59.65
C VAL A 814 29.52 -14.90 -59.86
N ASN A 815 30.58 -14.13 -60.14
CA ASN A 815 30.51 -12.69 -60.39
C ASN A 815 30.54 -12.36 -61.90
N GLU A 816 29.88 -11.27 -62.27
CA GLU A 816 29.89 -10.75 -63.63
C GLU A 816 31.23 -10.07 -63.92
N THR A 817 31.70 -10.19 -65.16
CA THR A 817 32.90 -9.47 -65.59
C THR A 817 32.59 -7.97 -65.69
N GLY A 818 33.32 -7.15 -64.95
CA GLY A 818 33.17 -5.70 -64.96
C GLY A 818 33.91 -4.99 -66.09
N ASP A 819 33.90 -3.67 -66.03
CA ASP A 819 34.45 -2.83 -67.09
C ASP A 819 35.98 -2.83 -67.11
N VAL A 820 36.55 -2.63 -68.30
CA VAL A 820 38.00 -2.52 -68.50
C VAL A 820 38.52 -1.23 -67.87
N TYR A 821 39.50 -1.36 -66.98
CA TYR A 821 40.20 -0.23 -66.37
C TYR A 821 41.30 0.26 -67.32
N LYS A 822 41.20 1.53 -67.75
CA LYS A 822 42.19 2.16 -68.62
C LYS A 822 43.20 2.97 -67.80
N TRP A 823 44.46 2.63 -67.91
CA TRP A 823 45.56 3.31 -67.24
C TRP A 823 46.46 3.99 -68.26
N ASN A 824 46.84 5.23 -67.97
CA ASN A 824 47.75 6.02 -68.78
C ASN A 824 49.00 6.35 -67.95
N ASN A 825 50.16 6.10 -68.52
CA ASN A 825 51.43 6.56 -67.98
C ASN A 825 51.61 8.06 -68.23
N LYS A 826 52.60 8.67 -67.58
CA LYS A 826 52.96 10.08 -67.74
C LYS A 826 54.30 10.21 -68.45
N ILE A 827 54.46 11.31 -69.18
CA ILE A 827 55.71 11.73 -69.81
C ILE A 827 56.27 12.91 -69.02
N GLU A 828 57.50 12.79 -68.55
CA GLU A 828 58.23 13.87 -67.87
C GLU A 828 59.29 14.47 -68.78
N LEU A 829 59.44 15.79 -68.73
CA LEU A 829 60.49 16.51 -69.43
C LEU A 829 61.60 16.90 -68.44
N LYS A 830 62.83 16.48 -68.73
CA LYS A 830 64.05 16.96 -68.09
C LYS A 830 64.79 17.90 -69.04
N TYR A 831 65.54 18.83 -68.48
CA TYR A 831 66.40 19.72 -69.25
C TYR A 831 67.76 19.87 -68.60
N ARG A 832 68.75 20.25 -69.41
CA ARG A 832 70.09 20.62 -68.95
C ARG A 832 70.61 21.79 -69.77
N GLU A 833 71.12 22.79 -69.07
CA GLU A 833 71.82 23.91 -69.68
C GLU A 833 73.34 23.69 -69.58
N PHE A 834 74.08 23.96 -70.66
CA PHE A 834 75.54 23.91 -70.66
C PHE A 834 76.14 24.96 -71.61
N THR A 835 77.42 25.26 -71.45
CA THR A 835 78.13 26.23 -72.32
C THR A 835 79.15 25.51 -73.19
N LYS A 836 79.13 25.78 -74.49
CA LYS A 836 80.06 25.24 -75.49
C LYS A 836 80.44 26.38 -76.44
N ASP A 837 81.73 26.56 -76.72
CA ASP A 837 82.25 27.62 -77.60
C ASP A 837 81.71 29.03 -77.28
N ASN A 838 81.69 29.38 -75.99
CA ASN A 838 81.20 30.67 -75.47
C ASN A 838 79.71 30.96 -75.71
N ASN A 839 78.92 29.96 -76.12
CA ASN A 839 77.46 30.05 -76.27
C ASN A 839 76.73 29.11 -75.29
N ARG A 840 75.58 29.54 -74.76
CA ARG A 840 74.71 28.72 -73.90
C ARG A 840 73.85 27.80 -74.78
N TYR A 841 73.81 26.51 -74.45
CA TYR A 841 73.00 25.48 -75.12
C TYR A 841 71.95 24.92 -74.17
N MET A 842 70.82 24.50 -74.74
CA MET A 842 69.75 23.80 -74.04
C MET A 842 69.59 22.39 -74.60
N GLU A 843 69.62 21.41 -73.68
CA GLU A 843 69.30 20.02 -73.96
C GLU A 843 67.98 19.66 -73.29
N LEU A 844 67.06 19.06 -74.05
CA LEU A 844 65.76 18.60 -73.58
C LEU A 844 65.68 17.07 -73.70
N LYS A 845 65.08 16.41 -72.71
CA LYS A 845 64.89 14.95 -72.71
C LYS A 845 63.51 14.59 -72.18
N ALA A 846 62.74 13.84 -72.95
CA ALA A 846 61.48 13.26 -72.52
C ALA A 846 61.71 11.86 -71.94
N ILE A 847 61.03 11.56 -70.84
CA ILE A 847 61.11 10.29 -70.11
C ILE A 847 59.69 9.83 -69.79
N PRO A 848 59.17 8.74 -70.40
CA PRO A 848 59.77 7.95 -71.48
C PRO A 848 60.00 8.74 -72.78
N GLU A 849 60.81 8.19 -73.70
CA GLU A 849 61.14 8.83 -74.98
C GLU A 849 59.88 9.22 -75.79
N ALA A 850 59.74 10.51 -76.07
CA ALA A 850 58.61 11.13 -76.75
C ALA A 850 59.06 12.34 -77.58
N THR A 851 58.25 12.74 -78.56
CA THR A 851 58.57 13.88 -79.43
C THR A 851 58.42 15.17 -78.64
N ILE A 852 59.49 15.94 -78.52
CA ILE A 852 59.50 17.21 -77.79
C ILE A 852 59.30 18.35 -78.79
N LYS A 853 58.36 19.24 -78.51
CA LYS A 853 58.22 20.54 -79.18
C LYS A 853 58.65 21.64 -78.23
N TYR A 854 59.38 22.63 -78.72
CA TYR A 854 59.88 23.75 -77.91
C TYR A 854 59.80 25.10 -78.62
N THR A 855 59.74 26.17 -77.83
CA THR A 855 59.82 27.57 -78.29
C THR A 855 60.86 28.31 -77.46
N THR A 856 61.47 29.33 -78.05
CA THR A 856 62.50 30.17 -77.39
C THR A 856 62.07 31.63 -77.24
N ASP A 857 60.85 31.96 -77.68
CA ASP A 857 60.23 33.28 -77.64
C ASP A 857 59.09 33.38 -76.59
N GLY A 858 58.77 32.28 -75.91
CA GLY A 858 57.70 32.21 -74.92
C GLY A 858 56.30 31.92 -75.50
N SER A 859 56.18 31.66 -76.81
CA SER A 859 54.92 31.19 -77.41
C SER A 859 54.60 29.75 -77.01
N ASN A 860 53.33 29.34 -77.08
CA ASN A 860 52.91 27.98 -76.71
C ASN A 860 53.59 26.94 -77.63
N PRO A 861 54.41 26.02 -77.09
CA PRO A 861 55.12 25.03 -77.90
C PRO A 861 54.20 24.00 -78.58
N LYS A 862 52.93 23.90 -78.18
CA LYS A 862 51.95 23.05 -78.84
C LYS A 862 51.57 23.55 -80.24
N ASP A 863 51.31 24.85 -80.35
CA ASP A 863 50.78 25.49 -81.56
C ASP A 863 51.88 26.09 -82.44
N HIS A 864 52.99 26.52 -81.82
CA HIS A 864 54.07 27.27 -82.48
C HIS A 864 55.47 26.69 -82.24
N GLY A 865 55.58 25.55 -81.56
CA GLY A 865 56.87 24.95 -81.22
C GLY A 865 57.54 24.20 -82.38
N GLY A 866 58.87 24.35 -82.47
CA GLY A 866 59.71 23.51 -83.32
C GLY A 866 59.95 22.14 -82.70
N ILE A 867 60.17 21.12 -83.53
CA ILE A 867 60.54 19.78 -83.07
C ILE A 867 61.99 19.82 -82.56
N TYR A 868 62.24 19.27 -81.39
CA TYR A 868 63.58 19.12 -80.81
C TYR A 868 64.21 17.83 -81.32
N ASP A 869 65.28 17.96 -82.11
CA ASP A 869 66.09 16.84 -82.60
C ASP A 869 67.45 16.75 -81.88
N GLU A 870 68.08 17.89 -81.60
CA GLU A 870 69.40 17.98 -80.93
C GLU A 870 69.53 19.26 -80.08
N GLU A 871 70.59 19.33 -79.26
CA GLU A 871 70.92 20.49 -78.42
C GLU A 871 71.01 21.79 -79.23
N PHE A 872 70.26 22.82 -78.83
CA PHE A 872 70.21 24.09 -79.57
C PHE A 872 70.82 25.24 -78.78
N THR A 873 71.40 26.21 -79.50
CA THR A 873 71.95 27.42 -78.89
C THR A 873 70.81 28.33 -78.42
N ILE A 874 70.88 28.78 -77.17
CA ILE A 874 69.91 29.71 -76.57
C ILE A 874 70.13 31.11 -77.18
N PRO A 875 69.14 31.68 -77.90
CA PRO A 875 69.25 33.03 -78.46
C PRO A 875 69.48 34.09 -77.37
N LYS A 876 70.27 35.14 -77.67
CA LYS A 876 70.68 36.18 -76.69
C LYS A 876 69.51 36.95 -76.02
N ASN A 877 68.32 36.90 -76.61
CA ASN A 877 67.10 37.57 -76.10
C ASN A 877 66.05 36.61 -75.52
N THR A 878 66.36 35.32 -75.40
CA THR A 878 65.43 34.34 -74.82
C THR A 878 65.29 34.56 -73.32
N THR A 879 64.04 34.72 -72.88
CA THR A 879 63.68 34.87 -71.45
C THR A 879 63.06 33.58 -70.91
N TYR A 880 62.31 32.87 -71.76
CA TYR A 880 61.72 31.58 -71.44
C TYR A 880 61.91 30.61 -72.60
N ILE A 881 62.24 29.36 -72.27
CA ILE A 881 62.12 28.22 -73.16
C ILE A 881 60.94 27.40 -72.66
N LEU A 882 59.92 27.24 -73.50
CA LEU A 882 58.77 26.40 -73.18
C LEU A 882 58.91 25.11 -73.97
N ALA A 883 58.69 23.95 -73.33
CA ALA A 883 58.75 22.65 -73.99
C ALA A 883 57.56 21.77 -73.60
N ILE A 884 57.06 20.98 -74.54
CA ILE A 884 56.04 19.96 -74.31
C ILE A 884 56.43 18.68 -75.05
N ALA A 885 56.26 17.52 -74.42
CA ALA A 885 56.47 16.23 -75.06
C ALA A 885 55.13 15.56 -75.36
N GLU A 886 55.01 14.94 -76.52
CA GLU A 886 53.82 14.22 -76.93
C GLU A 886 54.19 12.86 -77.51
N LYS A 887 53.48 11.80 -77.09
CA LYS A 887 53.54 10.48 -77.72
C LYS A 887 52.21 9.76 -77.54
N ASN A 888 51.68 9.17 -78.62
CA ASN A 888 50.43 8.41 -78.64
C ASN A 888 49.22 9.16 -78.02
N GLY A 889 49.17 10.50 -78.20
CA GLY A 889 48.11 11.36 -77.66
C GLY A 889 48.18 11.57 -76.14
N ILE A 890 49.27 11.18 -75.47
CA ILE A 890 49.59 11.58 -74.10
C ILE A 890 50.58 12.73 -74.18
N GLU A 891 50.24 13.83 -73.52
CA GLU A 891 51.06 15.04 -73.43
C GLU A 891 51.75 15.10 -72.06
N SER A 892 53.00 15.55 -72.02
CA SER A 892 53.64 15.96 -70.78
C SER A 892 53.04 17.25 -70.27
N ASN A 893 53.27 17.56 -69.00
CA ASN A 893 53.12 18.95 -68.56
C ASN A 893 54.07 19.85 -69.37
N GLN A 894 53.64 21.09 -69.62
CA GLN A 894 54.49 22.08 -70.25
C GLN A 894 55.64 22.45 -69.30
N LEU A 895 56.87 22.22 -69.73
CA LEU A 895 58.08 22.60 -69.03
C LEU A 895 58.40 24.07 -69.35
N ASN A 896 58.40 24.91 -68.32
CA ASN A 896 58.70 26.33 -68.43
C ASN A 896 60.10 26.60 -67.85
N ILE A 897 61.09 26.82 -68.71
CA ILE A 897 62.48 27.07 -68.31
C ILE A 897 62.76 28.57 -68.42
N LYS A 898 63.00 29.24 -67.29
CA LYS A 898 63.39 30.65 -67.27
C LYS A 898 64.90 30.77 -67.50
N ILE A 899 65.31 31.59 -68.47
CA ILE A 899 66.73 31.87 -68.73
C ILE A 899 67.15 33.09 -67.93
N GLU A 900 67.94 32.89 -66.88
CA GLU A 900 68.41 33.98 -66.01
C GLU A 900 69.40 34.90 -66.75
N LYS A 901 69.14 36.22 -66.67
CA LYS A 901 70.10 37.32 -66.87
C LYS A 901 70.48 37.86 -65.48
N ASP A 902 71.71 38.35 -65.31
CA ASP A 902 72.25 38.85 -64.02
C ASP A 902 71.21 39.61 -63.16
N LYS A 903 71.15 39.24 -61.88
CA LYS A 903 70.11 39.53 -60.88
C LYS A 903 69.84 41.03 -60.64
N ASP A 904 68.57 41.39 -60.42
CA ASP A 904 68.11 41.83 -59.08
C ASP A 904 66.57 41.99 -58.91
N ALA A 905 66.16 41.72 -57.66
CA ALA A 905 65.02 42.22 -56.85
C ALA A 905 63.53 42.15 -57.30
N GLY A 906 62.76 41.35 -56.56
CA GLY A 906 61.62 41.86 -55.77
C GLY A 906 60.21 41.77 -56.38
N ALA A 907 59.49 40.67 -56.10
CA ALA A 907 58.03 40.61 -56.19
C ALA A 907 57.46 40.25 -54.80
N THR A 908 56.60 41.10 -54.26
CA THR A 908 55.86 40.88 -53.01
C THR A 908 54.53 40.19 -53.30
N ILE A 909 54.22 39.09 -52.61
CA ILE A 909 52.97 38.33 -52.69
C ILE A 909 51.83 39.12 -52.01
N GLU A 910 50.72 39.39 -52.71
CA GLU A 910 49.49 39.99 -52.15
C GLU A 910 48.41 38.92 -51.92
N ILE A 911 47.76 38.92 -50.73
CA ILE A 911 46.71 37.95 -50.36
C ILE A 911 45.37 38.65 -50.15
N ASN A 912 44.31 38.17 -50.79
CA ASN A 912 42.93 38.62 -50.55
C ASN A 912 42.40 38.00 -49.24
N LYS A 913 42.07 38.85 -48.27
CA LYS A 913 41.70 38.41 -46.91
C LYS A 913 40.36 37.66 -46.84
N LYS A 914 39.47 37.82 -47.82
CA LYS A 914 38.09 37.30 -47.75
C LYS A 914 37.87 36.01 -48.52
N GLU A 915 38.65 35.75 -49.56
CA GLU A 915 38.52 34.56 -50.40
C GLU A 915 39.21 33.36 -49.75
N PRO A 916 38.71 32.13 -49.92
CA PRO A 916 39.40 30.91 -49.48
C PRO A 916 40.76 30.79 -50.15
N LEU A 917 41.66 30.04 -49.52
CA LEU A 917 43.03 29.89 -49.98
C LEU A 917 43.48 28.45 -49.84
N THR A 918 44.13 27.91 -50.85
CA THR A 918 44.79 26.60 -50.80
C THR A 918 46.30 26.80 -50.83
N LEU A 919 47.01 26.20 -49.89
CA LEU A 919 48.45 26.18 -49.87
C LEU A 919 48.93 24.79 -50.32
N LEU A 920 49.67 24.77 -51.43
CA LEU A 920 50.35 23.62 -52.00
C LEU A 920 51.79 23.56 -51.47
N SER A 921 51.95 23.12 -50.22
CA SER A 921 53.26 23.01 -49.57
C SER A 921 53.43 21.64 -48.94
N ASN A 922 54.60 21.04 -49.14
CA ASN A 922 54.97 19.77 -48.53
C ASN A 922 55.37 19.98 -47.07
N VAL A 923 54.49 19.65 -46.12
CA VAL A 923 54.74 19.81 -44.69
C VAL A 923 55.07 18.46 -44.07
N LYS A 924 56.32 18.30 -43.65
CA LYS A 924 56.81 17.10 -42.99
C LYS A 924 57.10 17.35 -41.52
N ILE A 925 56.54 16.51 -40.67
CA ILE A 925 56.74 16.54 -39.23
C ILE A 925 57.16 15.15 -38.79
N ASN A 926 58.39 15.05 -38.29
CA ASN A 926 59.06 13.80 -37.95
C ASN A 926 59.08 13.51 -36.44
N GLU A 927 58.41 14.33 -35.63
CA GLU A 927 58.35 14.18 -34.17
C GLU A 927 56.90 14.18 -33.68
N THR A 928 56.53 13.20 -32.84
CA THR A 928 55.19 13.04 -32.30
C THR A 928 54.64 14.31 -31.64
N ALA A 929 55.46 14.99 -30.82
CA ALA A 929 55.06 16.24 -30.17
C ALA A 929 54.80 17.36 -31.21
N GLY A 930 55.60 17.39 -32.28
CA GLY A 930 55.39 18.28 -33.42
C GLY A 930 54.09 17.99 -34.15
N VAL A 931 53.74 16.71 -34.32
CA VAL A 931 52.50 16.29 -35.02
C VAL A 931 51.27 16.82 -34.29
N TYR A 932 51.16 16.59 -32.97
CA TYR A 932 50.03 17.10 -32.19
C TYR A 932 50.00 18.63 -32.17
N LYS A 933 51.16 19.30 -32.05
CA LYS A 933 51.24 20.77 -32.09
C LYS A 933 50.73 21.32 -33.43
N GLU A 934 51.04 20.66 -34.54
CA GLU A 934 50.53 21.07 -35.83
C GLU A 934 49.04 20.77 -35.98
N ILE A 935 48.58 19.60 -35.56
CA ILE A 935 47.15 19.24 -35.52
C ILE A 935 46.35 20.29 -34.73
N ASP A 936 46.84 20.72 -33.56
CA ASP A 936 46.17 21.74 -32.75
C ASP A 936 46.14 23.12 -33.43
N ARG A 937 47.19 23.48 -34.16
CA ARG A 937 47.18 24.69 -35.00
C ARG A 937 46.17 24.58 -36.14
N LEU A 938 46.14 23.45 -36.84
CA LEU A 938 45.17 23.21 -37.91
C LEU A 938 43.73 23.30 -37.38
N LYS A 939 43.46 22.74 -36.19
CA LYS A 939 42.16 22.92 -35.51
C LYS A 939 41.87 24.38 -35.17
N LYS A 940 42.84 25.10 -34.59
CA LYS A 940 42.71 26.51 -34.16
C LYS A 940 42.27 27.42 -35.31
N PHE A 941 42.77 27.17 -36.51
CA PHE A 941 42.47 27.97 -37.71
C PHE A 941 41.49 27.29 -38.68
N ASN A 942 40.84 26.20 -38.25
CA ASN A 942 39.88 25.40 -39.02
C ASN A 942 40.40 24.96 -40.41
N VAL A 943 41.67 24.56 -40.46
CA VAL A 943 42.37 24.17 -41.68
C VAL A 943 42.12 22.69 -41.95
N LYS A 944 41.72 22.37 -43.18
CA LYS A 944 41.63 20.99 -43.66
C LYS A 944 42.91 20.63 -44.40
N ILE A 945 43.35 19.39 -44.29
CA ILE A 945 44.54 18.90 -44.99
C ILE A 945 44.20 17.71 -45.90
N SER A 946 44.97 17.51 -46.97
CA SER A 946 44.86 16.35 -47.85
C SER A 946 46.24 15.90 -48.36
N ASP A 947 46.25 14.73 -49.02
CA ASP A 947 47.47 14.01 -49.40
C ASP A 947 48.33 13.71 -48.18
N ILE A 948 47.71 13.00 -47.22
CA ILE A 948 48.25 12.78 -45.87
C ILE A 948 48.90 11.40 -45.81
N SER A 949 50.13 11.33 -45.30
CA SER A 949 50.73 10.11 -44.80
C SER A 949 51.00 10.27 -43.31
N ALA A 950 50.30 9.49 -42.49
CA ALA A 950 50.55 9.40 -41.06
C ALA A 950 51.16 8.03 -40.75
N TYR A 951 52.43 8.01 -40.39
CA TYR A 951 53.15 6.80 -40.05
C TYR A 951 53.32 6.70 -38.54
N MET A 952 52.95 5.55 -37.98
CA MET A 952 53.01 5.25 -36.56
C MET A 952 53.82 3.97 -36.35
N SER A 953 54.86 4.02 -35.53
CA SER A 953 55.69 2.86 -35.19
C SER A 953 55.97 2.79 -33.69
N THR A 954 56.26 1.60 -33.18
CA THR A 954 56.68 1.42 -31.79
C THR A 954 58.21 1.42 -31.67
N ASP A 955 58.74 2.05 -30.61
CA ASP A 955 60.20 2.20 -30.35
C ASP A 955 60.97 0.85 -30.25
N GLU A 956 60.30 -0.24 -29.87
CA GLU A 956 60.95 -1.54 -29.57
C GLU A 956 61.02 -2.50 -30.78
N ASP A 957 60.33 -2.19 -31.88
CA ASP A 957 60.12 -3.15 -32.97
C ASP A 957 59.87 -2.40 -34.29
N SER A 958 60.89 -2.29 -35.16
CA SER A 958 60.74 -1.67 -36.48
C SER A 958 59.75 -2.41 -37.39
N ASP A 959 59.34 -3.62 -37.01
CA ASP A 959 58.40 -4.45 -37.76
C ASP A 959 56.92 -4.18 -37.38
N LYS A 960 56.67 -3.38 -36.33
CA LYS A 960 55.32 -2.96 -35.92
C LYS A 960 55.07 -1.51 -36.27
N TRP A 961 54.55 -1.32 -37.47
CA TRP A 961 54.13 -0.02 -37.96
C TRP A 961 52.75 -0.06 -38.60
N ILE A 962 52.08 1.08 -38.54
CA ILE A 962 50.84 1.34 -39.23
C ILE A 962 51.02 2.64 -39.99
N GLU A 963 50.75 2.61 -41.29
CA GLU A 963 50.74 3.81 -42.13
C GLU A 963 49.32 4.06 -42.63
N ILE A 964 48.84 5.28 -42.39
CA ILE A 964 47.58 5.78 -42.93
C ILE A 964 47.92 6.67 -44.11
N ASN A 965 47.49 6.25 -45.31
CA ASN A 965 47.61 7.04 -46.52
C ASN A 965 46.23 7.55 -46.94
N ILE A 966 46.05 8.86 -47.01
CA ILE A 966 44.81 9.52 -47.40
C ILE A 966 45.05 10.31 -48.68
N GLY A 967 44.32 9.96 -49.74
CA GLY A 967 44.53 10.55 -51.07
C GLY A 967 44.20 12.05 -51.16
N LYS A 968 44.79 12.71 -52.16
CA LYS A 968 44.65 14.15 -52.46
C LYS A 968 43.24 14.73 -52.44
N SER A 969 42.22 13.93 -52.80
CA SER A 969 40.82 14.40 -52.91
C SER A 969 40.07 14.42 -51.58
N ALA A 970 40.62 13.79 -50.53
CA ALA A 970 39.96 13.69 -49.23
C ALA A 970 40.44 14.82 -48.31
N LYS A 971 39.59 15.83 -48.11
CA LYS A 971 39.84 16.95 -47.19
C LYS A 971 39.49 16.53 -45.78
N ILE A 972 40.50 16.28 -44.95
CA ILE A 972 40.32 15.79 -43.59
C ILE A 972 40.42 16.94 -42.60
N GLU A 973 39.48 16.97 -41.66
CA GLU A 973 39.51 17.85 -40.50
C GLU A 973 40.52 17.32 -39.48
N ALA A 974 41.35 18.21 -38.93
CA ALA A 974 42.40 17.84 -37.99
C ALA A 974 41.89 17.07 -36.75
N SER A 975 40.66 17.34 -36.29
CA SER A 975 40.02 16.60 -35.17
C SER A 975 39.70 15.15 -35.51
N LYS A 976 39.27 14.86 -36.75
CA LYS A 976 38.99 13.50 -37.21
C LYS A 976 40.28 12.71 -37.38
N LEU A 977 41.32 13.35 -37.94
CA LEU A 977 42.64 12.74 -38.05
C LEU A 977 43.20 12.37 -36.68
N GLU A 978 43.11 13.27 -35.70
CA GLU A 978 43.56 13.00 -34.33
C GLU A 978 42.79 11.86 -33.67
N SER A 979 41.45 11.86 -33.76
CA SER A 979 40.63 10.78 -33.18
C SER A 979 41.04 9.42 -33.73
N GLU A 980 41.36 9.35 -35.02
CA GLU A 980 41.71 8.08 -35.65
C GLU A 980 43.13 7.63 -35.32
N ILE A 981 44.07 8.57 -35.22
CA ILE A 981 45.40 8.30 -34.66
C ILE A 981 45.27 7.74 -33.23
N GLN A 982 44.38 8.28 -32.40
CA GLN A 982 44.16 7.79 -31.02
C GLN A 982 43.50 6.42 -30.99
N ASN A 983 42.48 6.17 -31.84
CA ASN A 983 41.82 4.88 -31.94
C ASN A 983 42.80 3.77 -32.34
N ILE A 984 43.63 4.03 -33.34
CA ILE A 984 44.65 3.09 -33.82
C ILE A 984 45.71 2.87 -32.74
N ARG A 985 46.19 3.95 -32.12
CA ARG A 985 47.14 3.86 -31.01
C ARG A 985 46.60 3.03 -29.83
N GLY A 986 45.35 3.25 -29.45
CA GLY A 986 44.73 2.66 -28.26
C GLY A 986 44.25 1.22 -28.43
N ASN A 987 43.85 0.82 -29.65
CA ASN A 987 43.30 -0.51 -29.91
C ASN A 987 44.27 -1.46 -30.62
N LEU A 988 45.17 -0.92 -31.47
CA LEU A 988 46.01 -1.73 -32.37
C LEU A 988 47.50 -1.71 -31.98
N LEU A 989 48.00 -0.65 -31.36
CA LEU A 989 49.43 -0.48 -31.00
C LEU A 989 49.71 -0.51 -29.48
N ASN A 990 48.71 -0.89 -28.67
CA ASN A 990 48.72 -1.08 -27.21
C ASN A 990 50.05 -0.80 -26.45
N GLY A 991 50.06 0.31 -25.68
CA GLY A 991 50.88 0.46 -24.47
C GLY A 991 52.34 0.93 -24.61
N ASN A 992 52.98 0.79 -25.76
CA ASN A 992 54.37 1.23 -25.96
C ASN A 992 54.47 2.70 -26.40
N LYS A 993 55.67 3.30 -26.29
CA LYS A 993 55.95 4.60 -26.89
C LYS A 993 55.78 4.49 -28.40
N VAL A 994 54.79 5.21 -28.94
CA VAL A 994 54.49 5.26 -30.38
C VAL A 994 55.06 6.56 -30.92
N ASP A 995 55.97 6.43 -31.88
CA ASP A 995 56.48 7.55 -32.65
C ASP A 995 55.58 7.77 -33.86
N ILE A 996 55.20 9.03 -34.06
CA ILE A 996 54.24 9.46 -35.07
C ILE A 996 54.93 10.47 -35.95
N THR A 997 54.88 10.23 -37.26
CA THR A 997 55.26 11.21 -38.27
C THR A 997 54.05 11.54 -39.13
N LEU A 998 53.96 12.80 -39.56
CA LEU A 998 52.88 13.31 -40.38
C LEU A 998 53.47 14.06 -41.57
N ASP A 999 53.08 13.65 -42.76
CA ASP A 999 53.29 14.36 -44.02
C ASP A 999 51.92 14.76 -44.58
N TYR A 1000 51.77 16.02 -45.00
CA TYR A 1000 50.64 16.44 -45.82
C TYR A 1000 51.10 17.47 -46.86
N ARG A 1001 50.48 17.45 -48.05
CA ARG A 1001 50.93 18.30 -49.18
C ARG A 1001 50.00 19.45 -49.52
N GLN A 1002 48.79 19.46 -48.98
CA GLN A 1002 47.81 20.50 -49.24
C GLN A 1002 47.11 20.90 -47.95
N SER A 1003 47.01 22.21 -47.71
CA SER A 1003 46.19 22.77 -46.65
C SER A 1003 45.18 23.78 -47.20
N TYR A 1004 43.95 23.69 -46.71
CA TYR A 1004 42.81 24.46 -47.18
C TYR A 1004 42.33 25.38 -46.07
N TYR A 1005 42.37 26.68 -46.35
CA TYR A 1005 41.96 27.75 -45.46
C TYR A 1005 40.62 28.32 -45.92
N GLU A 1006 39.70 28.54 -44.98
CA GLU A 1006 38.38 29.09 -45.28
C GLU A 1006 38.44 30.57 -45.74
N SER A 1007 39.53 31.27 -45.41
CA SER A 1007 39.79 32.64 -45.88
C SER A 1007 41.29 32.94 -45.91
N GLY A 1008 41.71 33.88 -46.76
CA GLY A 1008 43.08 34.38 -46.78
C GLY A 1008 43.51 35.03 -45.46
N GLN A 1009 42.56 35.56 -44.67
CA GLN A 1009 42.86 36.01 -43.30
C GLN A 1009 43.26 34.86 -42.38
N SER A 1010 42.61 33.69 -42.47
CA SER A 1010 42.99 32.48 -41.70
C SER A 1010 44.40 32.00 -42.06
N PHE A 1011 44.77 32.08 -43.34
CA PHE A 1011 46.15 31.80 -43.78
C PHE A 1011 47.15 32.80 -43.17
N LEU A 1012 46.87 34.11 -43.24
CA LEU A 1012 47.74 35.14 -42.66
C LEU A 1012 47.91 34.97 -41.14
N ASP A 1013 46.84 34.60 -40.43
CA ASP A 1013 46.88 34.34 -39.00
C ASP A 1013 47.73 33.10 -38.68
N MET A 1014 47.67 32.06 -39.51
CA MET A 1014 48.52 30.86 -39.40
C MET A 1014 50.00 31.17 -39.70
N VAL A 1015 50.30 32.01 -40.70
CA VAL A 1015 51.65 32.49 -41.01
C VAL A 1015 52.23 33.27 -39.83
N ALA A 1016 51.43 34.13 -39.21
CA ALA A 1016 51.80 34.87 -38.00
C ALA A 1016 52.04 33.94 -36.79
N ASP A 1017 51.18 32.92 -36.57
CA ASP A 1017 51.35 31.93 -35.49
C ASP A 1017 52.63 31.10 -35.66
N LYS A 1018 52.99 30.78 -36.91
CA LYS A 1018 54.26 30.11 -37.27
C LYS A 1018 55.47 31.04 -37.25
N LYS A 1019 55.29 32.36 -37.02
CA LYS A 1019 56.35 33.40 -37.09
C LYS A 1019 57.06 33.43 -38.44
N MET A 1020 56.33 33.14 -39.51
CA MET A 1020 56.81 33.20 -40.89
C MET A 1020 56.40 34.53 -41.52
N THR A 1021 57.00 34.86 -42.66
CA THR A 1021 56.67 36.00 -43.51
C THR A 1021 56.16 35.52 -44.87
N LEU A 1022 55.45 36.38 -45.61
CA LEU A 1022 55.00 36.02 -46.97
C LEU A 1022 56.16 35.76 -47.95
N GLY A 1023 57.38 36.22 -47.64
CA GLY A 1023 58.58 35.92 -48.43
C GLY A 1023 59.08 34.48 -48.28
N ASP A 1024 58.55 33.72 -47.32
CA ASP A 1024 58.90 32.31 -47.11
C ASP A 1024 58.14 31.35 -48.05
N PHE A 1025 57.20 31.87 -48.85
CA PHE A 1025 56.38 31.10 -49.79
C PHE A 1025 56.68 31.51 -51.23
N LYS A 1026 56.55 30.57 -52.17
CA LYS A 1026 56.67 30.86 -53.61
C LYS A 1026 55.29 31.24 -54.19
N GLU A 1027 55.26 32.09 -55.21
CA GLU A 1027 54.01 32.54 -55.87
C GLU A 1027 53.15 31.38 -56.40
N GLY A 1028 53.77 30.25 -56.79
CA GLY A 1028 53.06 29.05 -57.24
C GLY A 1028 52.61 28.07 -56.13
N GLU A 1029 52.89 28.36 -54.86
CA GLU A 1029 52.45 27.52 -53.72
C GLU A 1029 51.10 27.97 -53.17
N ILE A 1030 50.63 29.17 -53.52
CA ILE A 1030 49.39 29.74 -53.00
C ILE A 1030 48.37 29.83 -54.14
N GLU A 1031 47.26 29.12 -54.01
CA GLU A 1031 46.13 29.20 -54.92
C GLU A 1031 44.96 29.93 -54.25
N GLN A 1032 44.54 31.04 -54.86
CA GLN A 1032 43.42 31.86 -54.42
C GLN A 1032 42.56 32.32 -55.61
#